data_AF-A0A2W5SGG5-F1
#
_entry.id   AF-A0A2W5SGG5-F1
#
_cell.length_a   1.000
_cell.length_b   1.000
_cell.length_c   1.000
_cell.angle_alpha   90.00
_cell.angle_beta   90.00
_cell.angle_gamma   90.00
#
_symmetry.space_group_name_H-M   'P 1'
#
loop_
_entity.id
_entity.type
_entity.pdbx_description
1 polymer ?
#
loop_
_entity_poly.entity_id
_entity_poly.type
_entity_poly.pdbx_seq_one_letter_code
_entity_poly.pdbx_strand_id
1 'polypeptide(L)'
;MPARRLAALFRRYAAAHLTLTMPGEPFYDDNGQRVGQLDRLVLRGGRIVAEGWTAARAVALSLGTARVEQSPALERRDVVGSYPELAGRFPGFALDLPLAEGPAIFSLGYPDRRLIYRVALPDPRRIARARLKLAPAFLRDLARAAPALLRWLATRDTDCRGRVKRALRLAEPAGPTSLQRLLFLEDSMAELTASARAKEAIRLTPPALSRHPITIVLPVYNAFDLLPEVLSRVVEHTDLPWHMILIEDASTDPGVRPWLRDWAARTNASHPGRITLVENESNRGFIVSVNLGLKLALQRGHDVVLLNSDAFVPKAWASRLMRPFLMHDNVATVTPMSNDAEILTVPVICRRTELKSGEAEGIDHIASKFHPDAGLIDAPTGVGFCMAISHDWLRRLPALDTAFGRGYGEEVDWCRRARALGGRHLALPNLFVEHRGGTSFGSAEKARLIAANNALVSQRHPGFDAEVQGFIAADPLVTPRLALAIALAAARVRGRMPVYLGHSLGGGAEDYLTQRIAKDLGAEGAGAAMVLRVGGRWTWQVELHLPQGMTRGGTDDFAFVERLLAPVVARDIIYSCGVGHPDPGTLPDTLLRLRREGDRIEVLFHDYLPISPSYTLTDVDGRHRGLPDPQDCDPAHRPRNGLSLHQWQRQWGRLLGACDAVTVFSADSQRLVLGAYPQTARRIRTRPHQPLAKVPRCLPPSGRRPVIGILGNIGAQKGAAVVADLSKRLAMSDRIGLALIGNIDPAFAIDPKAICHGSYRREDIPALVARYGIDRWLIPSIWPETWSYTTHEALATGLPVWCFDLGAQGEAVRAARHMTGQGGTLPLKDGYPDIEALLAAIAAVPTLERVSA
;
A
#
# COMPACT_ATOMS: atom_id res chain seq x y z
N MET A 1 12.23 23.72 -22.43
CA MET A 1 13.05 22.59 -21.89
C MET A 1 14.13 22.25 -22.92
N PRO A 2 15.40 22.00 -22.55
CA PRO A 2 16.43 21.59 -23.52
C PRO A 2 16.05 20.26 -24.20
N ALA A 3 16.36 20.12 -25.51
CA ALA A 3 16.01 18.93 -26.30
C ALA A 3 16.48 17.61 -25.67
N ARG A 4 17.67 17.61 -25.04
CA ARG A 4 18.21 16.44 -24.32
C ARG A 4 17.37 16.01 -23.11
N ARG A 5 16.76 16.95 -22.37
CA ARG A 5 15.88 16.64 -21.22
C ARG A 5 14.52 16.10 -21.68
N LEU A 6 13.99 16.62 -22.78
CA LEU A 6 12.75 16.12 -23.37
C LEU A 6 12.93 14.68 -23.88
N ALA A 7 14.06 14.39 -24.53
CA ALA A 7 14.41 13.03 -24.97
C ALA A 7 14.56 12.06 -23.79
N ALA A 8 15.19 12.49 -22.68
CA ALA A 8 15.29 11.67 -21.48
C ALA A 8 13.92 11.39 -20.83
N LEU A 9 13.04 12.40 -20.79
CA LEU A 9 11.68 12.25 -20.28
C LEU A 9 10.83 11.32 -21.16
N PHE A 10 10.94 11.45 -22.48
CA PHE A 10 10.27 10.56 -23.42
C PHE A 10 10.75 9.11 -23.28
N ARG A 11 12.06 8.87 -23.11
CA ARG A 11 12.59 7.52 -22.85
C ARG A 11 11.98 6.90 -21.60
N ARG A 12 11.82 7.68 -20.53
CA ARG A 12 11.21 7.22 -19.28
C ARG A 12 9.70 6.99 -19.42
N TYR A 13 9.00 7.85 -20.14
CA TYR A 13 7.59 7.66 -20.52
C TYR A 13 7.41 6.39 -21.34
N ALA A 14 8.20 6.21 -22.39
CA ALA A 14 8.18 5.02 -23.22
C ALA A 14 8.51 3.76 -22.41
N ALA A 15 9.48 3.80 -21.49
CA ALA A 15 9.77 2.65 -20.62
C ALA A 15 8.58 2.25 -19.74
N ALA A 16 7.84 3.22 -19.20
CA ALA A 16 6.68 2.96 -18.34
C ALA A 16 5.43 2.49 -19.12
N HIS A 17 5.24 2.98 -20.35
CA HIS A 17 4.00 2.80 -21.13
C HIS A 17 4.13 1.79 -22.28
N LEU A 18 5.34 1.41 -22.67
CA LEU A 18 5.56 0.41 -23.71
C LEU A 18 5.10 -0.95 -23.20
N THR A 19 4.04 -1.46 -23.82
CA THR A 19 3.57 -2.83 -23.69
C THR A 19 3.51 -3.43 -25.09
N LEU A 20 4.24 -4.51 -25.31
CA LEU A 20 4.20 -5.28 -26.55
C LEU A 20 3.82 -6.72 -26.21
N THR A 21 2.62 -7.11 -26.59
CA THR A 21 2.14 -8.49 -26.44
C THR A 21 2.47 -9.28 -27.70
N MET A 22 2.97 -10.49 -27.51
CA MET A 22 3.28 -11.46 -28.53
C MET A 22 2.41 -12.70 -28.31
N PRO A 23 1.96 -13.34 -29.41
CA PRO A 23 1.27 -14.61 -29.29
C PRO A 23 2.18 -15.62 -28.62
N GLY A 24 1.63 -16.41 -27.72
CA GLY A 24 2.33 -17.57 -27.19
C GLY A 24 2.25 -18.76 -28.16
N GLU A 25 2.94 -19.85 -27.80
CA GLU A 25 3.02 -21.06 -28.61
C GLU A 25 2.84 -22.32 -27.73
N PRO A 26 2.30 -23.41 -28.30
CA PRO A 26 2.16 -24.69 -27.61
C PRO A 26 3.52 -25.35 -27.30
N PHE A 27 3.59 -26.06 -26.19
CA PHE A 27 4.70 -26.95 -25.86
C PHE A 27 4.29 -28.40 -26.14
N TYR A 28 5.08 -29.11 -26.96
CA TYR A 28 4.88 -30.53 -27.29
C TYR A 28 6.06 -31.36 -26.80
N ASP A 29 5.80 -32.60 -26.36
CA ASP A 29 6.88 -33.55 -26.09
C ASP A 29 7.35 -34.29 -27.35
N ASP A 30 8.33 -35.17 -27.19
CA ASP A 30 8.94 -35.92 -28.29
C ASP A 30 7.95 -36.82 -29.06
N ASN A 31 6.79 -37.13 -28.47
CA ASN A 31 5.71 -37.92 -29.09
C ASN A 31 4.64 -37.04 -29.75
N GLY A 32 4.83 -35.71 -29.78
CA GLY A 32 3.85 -34.76 -30.30
C GLY A 32 2.66 -34.52 -29.38
N GLN A 33 2.68 -35.01 -28.13
CA GLN A 33 1.63 -34.73 -27.16
C GLN A 33 1.83 -33.33 -26.57
N ARG A 34 0.73 -32.58 -26.43
CA ARG A 34 0.78 -31.25 -25.83
C ARG A 34 1.01 -31.37 -24.32
N VAL A 35 2.10 -30.78 -23.85
CA VAL A 35 2.55 -30.83 -22.44
C VAL A 35 2.54 -29.47 -21.74
N GLY A 36 2.14 -28.43 -22.47
CA GLY A 36 1.93 -27.09 -21.94
C GLY A 36 1.58 -26.11 -23.04
N GLN A 37 1.37 -24.86 -22.64
CA GLN A 37 1.17 -23.75 -23.55
C GLN A 37 1.76 -22.49 -22.95
N LEU A 38 2.50 -21.75 -23.76
CA LEU A 38 2.72 -20.34 -23.53
C LEU A 38 1.49 -19.61 -24.07
N ASP A 39 0.76 -18.88 -23.22
CA ASP A 39 -0.42 -18.14 -23.64
C ASP A 39 -0.03 -16.80 -24.28
N ARG A 40 0.90 -16.10 -23.63
CA ARG A 40 1.40 -14.82 -24.10
C ARG A 40 2.78 -14.51 -23.58
N LEU A 41 3.49 -13.73 -24.39
CA LEU A 41 4.74 -13.08 -24.04
C LEU A 41 4.54 -11.57 -24.07
N VAL A 42 4.74 -10.90 -22.96
CA VAL A 42 4.53 -9.46 -22.82
C VAL A 42 5.86 -8.78 -22.52
N LEU A 43 6.31 -7.92 -23.43
CA LEU A 43 7.39 -6.98 -23.14
C LEU A 43 6.79 -5.73 -22.50
N ARG A 44 7.06 -5.51 -21.21
CA ARG A 44 6.62 -4.32 -20.45
C ARG A 44 7.74 -3.87 -19.52
N GLY A 45 8.00 -2.56 -19.45
CA GLY A 45 9.01 -2.04 -18.52
C GLY A 45 10.45 -2.49 -18.81
N GLY A 46 10.76 -2.90 -20.05
CA GLY A 46 12.08 -3.48 -20.39
C GLY A 46 12.27 -4.93 -19.91
N ARG A 47 11.20 -5.58 -19.46
CA ARG A 47 11.17 -6.97 -19.00
C ARG A 47 10.24 -7.79 -19.87
N ILE A 48 10.54 -9.07 -19.96
CA ILE A 48 9.68 -10.06 -20.61
C ILE A 48 8.93 -10.81 -19.53
N VAL A 49 7.61 -10.72 -19.59
CA VAL A 49 6.68 -11.52 -18.78
C VAL A 49 6.10 -12.59 -19.68
N ALA A 50 6.31 -13.85 -19.33
CA ALA A 50 5.77 -14.99 -20.03
C ALA A 50 4.74 -15.70 -19.15
N GLU A 51 3.53 -15.85 -19.65
CA GLU A 51 2.43 -16.48 -18.94
C GLU A 51 1.94 -17.69 -19.72
N GLY A 52 1.63 -18.76 -19.00
CA GLY A 52 1.20 -20.00 -19.61
C GLY A 52 0.88 -21.08 -18.58
N TRP A 53 0.85 -22.32 -19.03
CA TRP A 53 0.71 -23.50 -18.19
C TRP A 53 1.59 -24.64 -18.68
N THR A 54 1.93 -25.58 -17.79
CA THR A 54 2.64 -26.81 -18.15
C THR A 54 2.33 -27.94 -17.18
N ALA A 55 2.44 -29.18 -17.67
CA ALA A 55 2.40 -30.40 -16.86
C ALA A 55 3.73 -30.70 -16.13
N ALA A 56 4.81 -29.98 -16.46
CA ALA A 56 6.14 -30.15 -15.88
C ALA A 56 6.22 -29.72 -14.41
N ARG A 57 7.19 -30.25 -13.65
CA ARG A 57 7.42 -29.87 -12.24
C ARG A 57 8.18 -28.55 -12.10
N ALA A 58 8.91 -28.16 -13.14
CA ALA A 58 9.63 -26.90 -13.21
C ALA A 58 9.53 -26.30 -14.62
N VAL A 59 9.47 -24.98 -14.70
CA VAL A 59 9.53 -24.22 -15.94
C VAL A 59 10.57 -23.12 -15.77
N ALA A 60 11.49 -23.04 -16.73
CA ALA A 60 12.53 -22.02 -16.77
C ALA A 60 12.47 -21.22 -18.07
N LEU A 61 12.76 -19.93 -17.98
CA LEU A 61 13.00 -19.05 -19.13
C LEU A 61 14.42 -18.51 -19.02
N SER A 62 15.22 -18.74 -20.06
CA SER A 62 16.58 -18.22 -20.19
C SER A 62 16.66 -17.25 -21.37
N LEU A 63 17.22 -16.06 -21.17
CA LEU A 63 17.69 -15.16 -22.22
C LEU A 63 19.16 -14.84 -21.96
N GLY A 64 20.05 -15.33 -22.81
CA GLY A 64 21.49 -15.12 -22.64
C GLY A 64 21.97 -15.69 -21.29
N THR A 65 22.51 -14.84 -20.42
CA THR A 65 22.96 -15.21 -19.05
C THR A 65 21.88 -15.09 -17.99
N ALA A 66 20.74 -14.46 -18.30
CA ALA A 66 19.63 -14.32 -17.37
C ALA A 66 18.74 -15.58 -17.44
N ARG A 67 18.44 -16.17 -16.29
CA ARG A 67 17.58 -17.35 -16.16
C ARG A 67 16.68 -17.21 -14.95
N VAL A 68 15.40 -17.46 -15.15
CA VAL A 68 14.41 -17.60 -14.07
C VAL A 68 13.81 -18.99 -14.17
N GLU A 69 13.68 -19.68 -13.05
CA GLU A 69 13.10 -21.01 -12.95
C GLU A 69 12.14 -21.06 -11.77
N GLN A 70 10.96 -21.64 -11.98
CA GLN A 70 9.96 -21.83 -10.93
C GLN A 70 9.21 -23.14 -11.11
N SER A 71 8.59 -23.61 -10.03
CA SER A 71 7.53 -24.61 -10.14
C SER A 71 6.21 -23.92 -10.49
N PRO A 72 5.42 -24.46 -11.43
CA PRO A 72 4.07 -23.95 -11.68
C PRO A 72 3.24 -23.96 -10.40
N ALA A 73 2.58 -22.84 -10.12
CA ALA A 73 1.88 -22.60 -8.86
C ALA A 73 0.61 -21.75 -9.03
N LEU A 74 0.25 -21.36 -10.26
CA LEU A 74 -0.94 -20.55 -10.53
C LEU A 74 -2.13 -21.45 -10.87
N GLU A 75 -3.28 -21.11 -10.30
CA GLU A 75 -4.53 -21.81 -10.56
C GLU A 75 -5.04 -21.55 -11.99
N ARG A 76 -5.31 -22.63 -12.73
CA ARG A 76 -5.82 -22.61 -14.11
C ARG A 76 -6.94 -23.61 -14.29
N ARG A 77 -8.14 -23.22 -13.84
CA ARG A 77 -9.34 -24.08 -13.85
C ARG A 77 -9.78 -24.45 -15.27
N ASP A 78 -9.55 -23.55 -16.23
CA ASP A 78 -9.75 -23.76 -17.66
C ASP A 78 -8.88 -24.90 -18.20
N VAL A 79 -7.64 -25.01 -17.72
CA VAL A 79 -6.69 -26.06 -18.12
C VAL A 79 -6.99 -27.37 -17.41
N VAL A 80 -7.20 -27.35 -16.09
CA VAL A 80 -7.49 -28.57 -15.31
C VAL A 80 -8.78 -29.26 -15.77
N GLY A 81 -9.77 -28.51 -16.26
CA GLY A 81 -10.98 -29.07 -16.85
C GLY A 81 -10.77 -29.78 -18.19
N SER A 82 -9.71 -29.45 -18.95
CA SER A 82 -9.38 -30.07 -20.23
C SER A 82 -8.28 -31.13 -20.15
N TYR A 83 -7.54 -31.18 -19.04
CA TYR A 83 -6.41 -32.09 -18.80
C TYR A 83 -6.55 -32.77 -17.42
N PRO A 84 -7.34 -33.86 -17.31
CA PRO A 84 -7.66 -34.52 -16.04
C PRO A 84 -6.45 -34.98 -15.21
N GLU A 85 -5.32 -35.27 -15.87
CA GLU A 85 -4.05 -35.64 -15.25
C GLU A 85 -3.41 -34.51 -14.41
N LEU A 86 -3.92 -33.28 -14.55
CA LEU A 86 -3.51 -32.11 -13.78
C LEU A 86 -4.46 -31.81 -12.60
N ALA A 87 -5.45 -32.67 -12.35
CA ALA A 87 -6.35 -32.54 -11.21
C ALA A 87 -5.57 -32.49 -9.88
N GLY A 88 -5.89 -31.52 -9.04
CA GLY A 88 -5.19 -31.27 -7.77
C GLY A 88 -3.83 -30.57 -7.89
N ARG A 89 -3.46 -30.08 -9.09
CA ARG A 89 -2.24 -29.29 -9.31
C ARG A 89 -2.56 -27.85 -9.73
N PHE A 90 -1.57 -26.97 -9.63
CA PHE A 90 -1.61 -25.59 -10.09
C PHE A 90 -0.69 -25.40 -11.30
N PRO A 91 -1.13 -25.77 -12.53
CA PRO A 91 -0.23 -25.91 -13.68
C PRO A 91 0.18 -24.57 -14.31
N GLY A 92 -0.39 -23.44 -13.86
CA GLY A 92 -0.11 -22.13 -14.41
C GLY A 92 1.24 -21.57 -13.93
N PHE A 93 1.86 -20.79 -14.79
CA PHE A 93 3.11 -20.08 -14.50
C PHE A 93 3.07 -18.65 -15.05
N ALA A 94 3.81 -17.77 -14.38
CA ALA A 94 4.17 -16.44 -14.87
C ALA A 94 5.65 -16.21 -14.59
N LEU A 95 6.48 -16.17 -15.63
CA LEU A 95 7.92 -15.93 -15.54
C LEU A 95 8.23 -14.49 -15.93
N ASP A 96 9.04 -13.80 -15.15
CA ASP A 96 9.42 -12.41 -15.38
C ASP A 96 10.96 -12.28 -15.39
N LEU A 97 11.54 -11.87 -16.52
CA LEU A 97 12.99 -11.67 -16.63
C LEU A 97 13.35 -10.36 -17.39
N PRO A 98 14.54 -9.79 -17.16
CA PRO A 98 15.04 -8.66 -17.94
C PRO A 98 15.19 -9.00 -19.43
N LEU A 99 14.90 -8.04 -20.30
CA LEU A 99 15.25 -8.20 -21.71
C LEU A 99 16.79 -8.22 -21.88
N ALA A 100 17.34 -9.35 -22.30
CA ALA A 100 18.75 -9.54 -22.63
C ALA A 100 18.92 -9.95 -24.11
N GLU A 101 20.14 -9.80 -24.64
CA GLU A 101 20.47 -10.26 -25.98
C GLU A 101 20.77 -11.76 -25.96
N GLY A 102 20.16 -12.51 -26.87
CA GLY A 102 20.32 -13.96 -26.98
C GLY A 102 19.01 -14.67 -27.34
N PRO A 103 19.06 -15.98 -27.63
CA PRO A 103 17.85 -16.77 -27.84
C PRO A 103 17.03 -16.85 -26.54
N ALA A 104 15.70 -16.67 -26.63
CA ALA A 104 14.82 -17.00 -25.52
C ALA A 104 14.57 -18.51 -25.53
N ILE A 105 14.96 -19.17 -24.44
CA ILE A 105 14.89 -20.61 -24.30
C ILE A 105 13.99 -20.93 -23.11
N PHE A 106 12.88 -21.60 -23.38
CA PHE A 106 12.08 -22.25 -22.34
C PHE A 106 12.61 -23.64 -22.07
N SER A 107 12.60 -24.03 -20.80
CA SER A 107 12.94 -25.37 -20.38
C SER A 107 11.90 -25.92 -19.42
N LEU A 108 11.33 -27.08 -19.76
CA LEU A 108 10.35 -27.79 -18.95
C LEU A 108 11.02 -28.98 -18.27
N GLY A 109 11.08 -28.97 -16.94
CA GLY A 109 11.71 -30.00 -16.12
C GLY A 109 10.72 -31.08 -15.67
N TYR A 110 10.95 -32.31 -16.11
CA TYR A 110 10.31 -33.53 -15.60
C TYR A 110 11.32 -34.31 -14.75
N PRO A 111 10.88 -35.29 -13.92
CA PRO A 111 11.78 -36.08 -13.08
C PRO A 111 12.96 -36.71 -13.86
N ASP A 112 12.68 -37.23 -15.05
CA ASP A 112 13.64 -38.04 -15.82
C ASP A 112 14.13 -37.37 -17.12
N ARG A 113 13.59 -36.20 -17.47
CA ARG A 113 13.90 -35.52 -18.74
C ARG A 113 13.67 -34.02 -18.68
N ARG A 114 14.24 -33.29 -19.64
CA ARG A 114 14.08 -31.84 -19.79
C ARG A 114 13.80 -31.47 -21.24
N LEU A 115 12.64 -30.86 -21.49
CA LEU A 115 12.26 -30.39 -22.82
C LEU A 115 12.70 -28.94 -23.00
N ILE A 116 13.13 -28.57 -24.20
CA ILE A 116 13.70 -27.25 -24.51
C ILE A 116 12.98 -26.66 -25.72
N TYR A 117 12.51 -25.42 -25.59
CA TYR A 117 11.80 -24.69 -26.65
C TYR A 117 12.47 -23.35 -26.90
N ARG A 118 12.63 -22.99 -28.17
CA ARG A 118 13.18 -21.69 -28.57
C ARG A 118 12.04 -20.78 -28.99
N VAL A 119 11.90 -19.67 -28.29
CA VAL A 119 10.83 -18.71 -28.52
C VAL A 119 11.38 -17.45 -29.19
N ALA A 120 10.66 -16.93 -30.18
CA ALA A 120 11.05 -15.73 -30.88
C ALA A 120 10.79 -14.47 -30.03
N LEU A 121 11.82 -13.64 -29.86
CA LEU A 121 11.71 -12.31 -29.25
C LEU A 121 11.42 -11.24 -30.30
N PRO A 122 10.85 -10.09 -29.91
CA PRO A 122 10.56 -9.04 -30.87
C PRO A 122 11.87 -8.40 -31.35
N ASP A 123 12.01 -8.26 -32.67
CA ASP A 123 13.15 -7.57 -33.31
C ASP A 123 13.37 -6.18 -32.66
N PRO A 124 14.63 -5.81 -32.31
CA PRO A 124 14.99 -4.46 -31.87
C PRO A 124 14.34 -3.33 -32.69
N ARG A 125 14.17 -3.49 -34.00
CA ARG A 125 13.51 -2.52 -34.87
C ARG A 125 12.01 -2.38 -34.57
N ARG A 126 11.33 -3.48 -34.22
CA ARG A 126 9.92 -3.50 -33.79
C ARG A 126 9.74 -2.79 -32.46
N ILE A 127 10.67 -2.99 -31.51
CA ILE A 127 10.68 -2.29 -30.21
C ILE A 127 10.89 -0.78 -30.42
N ALA A 128 11.85 -0.40 -31.29
CA ALA A 128 12.10 1.00 -31.61
C ALA A 128 10.88 1.69 -32.25
N ARG A 129 10.22 1.04 -33.21
CA ARG A 129 8.98 1.54 -33.83
C ARG A 129 7.84 1.67 -32.81
N ALA A 130 7.66 0.68 -31.93
CA ALA A 130 6.63 0.72 -30.90
C ALA A 130 6.86 1.85 -29.88
N ARG A 131 8.13 2.14 -29.53
CA ARG A 131 8.48 3.30 -28.71
C ARG A 131 8.09 4.60 -29.41
N LEU A 132 8.39 4.75 -30.71
CA LEU A 132 8.03 5.95 -31.47
C LEU A 132 6.51 6.14 -31.57
N LYS A 133 5.72 5.07 -31.65
CA LYS A 133 4.25 5.13 -31.63
C LYS A 133 3.66 5.73 -30.35
N LEU A 134 4.43 5.80 -29.25
CA LEU A 134 4.01 6.45 -28.01
C LEU A 134 4.21 7.97 -28.02
N ALA A 135 4.91 8.52 -29.03
CA ALA A 135 5.21 9.96 -29.10
C ALA A 135 3.95 10.86 -29.12
N PRO A 136 2.87 10.55 -29.86
CA PRO A 136 1.64 11.36 -29.82
C PRO A 136 0.96 11.35 -28.45
N ALA A 137 0.89 10.19 -27.80
CA ALA A 137 0.34 10.08 -26.44
C ALA A 137 1.20 10.84 -25.42
N PHE A 138 2.52 10.74 -25.54
CA PHE A 138 3.46 11.51 -24.73
C PHE A 138 3.27 13.02 -24.90
N LEU A 139 3.18 13.52 -26.13
CA LEU A 139 2.99 14.95 -26.39
C LEU A 139 1.66 15.45 -25.83
N ARG A 140 0.57 14.68 -25.98
CA ARG A 140 -0.73 15.00 -25.37
C ARG A 140 -0.65 15.07 -23.85
N ASP A 141 -0.05 14.07 -23.21
CA ASP A 141 0.02 13.98 -21.76
C ASP A 141 1.03 15.00 -21.18
N LEU A 142 2.06 15.38 -21.94
CA LEU A 142 2.96 16.48 -21.64
C LEU A 142 2.28 17.85 -21.78
N ALA A 143 1.43 18.05 -22.79
CA ALA A 143 0.63 19.27 -22.94
C ALA A 143 -0.32 19.45 -21.74
N ARG A 144 -0.97 18.38 -21.28
CA ARG A 144 -1.77 18.38 -20.04
C ARG A 144 -0.93 18.69 -18.79
N ALA A 145 0.33 18.29 -18.78
CA ALA A 145 1.26 18.56 -17.69
C ALA A 145 1.89 19.97 -17.76
N ALA A 146 1.76 20.70 -18.87
CA ALA A 146 2.50 21.93 -19.14
C ALA A 146 2.30 23.04 -18.08
N PRO A 147 1.09 23.32 -17.57
CA PRO A 147 0.90 24.35 -16.54
C PRO A 147 1.65 24.03 -15.25
N ALA A 148 1.60 22.77 -14.79
CA ALA A 148 2.33 22.30 -13.62
C ALA A 148 3.84 22.28 -13.88
N LEU A 149 4.28 21.90 -15.08
CA LEU A 149 5.69 21.87 -15.45
C LEU A 149 6.30 23.28 -15.47
N LEU A 150 5.61 24.26 -16.05
CA LEU A 150 6.05 25.66 -16.08
C LEU A 150 6.13 26.26 -14.68
N ARG A 151 5.12 26.00 -13.84
CA ARG A 151 5.13 26.43 -12.43
C ARG A 151 6.26 25.79 -11.64
N TRP A 152 6.51 24.49 -11.81
CA TRP A 152 7.65 23.82 -11.18
C TRP A 152 9.01 24.41 -11.61
N LEU A 153 9.17 24.74 -12.90
CA LEU A 153 10.41 25.34 -13.38
C LEU A 153 10.67 26.72 -12.75
N ALA A 154 9.60 27.48 -12.48
CA ALA A 154 9.68 28.79 -11.85
C ALA A 154 9.86 28.73 -10.32
N THR A 155 9.11 27.87 -9.61
CA THR A 155 9.04 27.89 -8.13
C THR A 155 9.76 26.74 -7.46
N ARG A 156 10.22 25.74 -8.22
CA ARG A 156 10.77 24.45 -7.73
C ARG A 156 9.83 23.67 -6.79
N ASP A 157 8.55 23.96 -6.83
CA ASP A 157 7.50 23.32 -6.03
C ASP A 157 7.37 21.80 -6.32
N THR A 158 7.57 20.98 -5.28
CA THR A 158 7.52 19.52 -5.34
C THR A 158 6.13 18.98 -5.70
N ASP A 159 5.05 19.70 -5.40
CA ASP A 159 3.69 19.30 -5.77
C ASP A 159 3.48 19.35 -7.29
N CYS A 160 4.00 20.39 -7.92
CA CYS A 160 3.98 20.54 -9.37
C CYS A 160 4.75 19.39 -10.05
N ARG A 161 5.87 18.94 -9.47
CA ARG A 161 6.60 17.74 -9.92
C ARG A 161 5.76 16.48 -9.79
N GLY A 162 5.01 16.32 -8.70
CA GLY A 162 4.08 15.21 -8.50
C GLY A 162 2.90 15.21 -9.49
N ARG A 163 2.36 16.39 -9.82
CA ARG A 163 1.31 16.57 -10.84
C ARG A 163 1.81 16.22 -12.24
N VAL A 164 3.04 16.63 -12.59
CA VAL A 164 3.67 16.24 -13.87
C VAL A 164 3.84 14.72 -13.96
N LYS A 165 4.32 14.06 -12.90
CA LYS A 165 4.44 12.60 -12.87
C LYS A 165 3.08 11.91 -13.05
N ARG A 166 2.02 12.38 -12.38
CA ARG A 166 0.65 11.84 -12.53
C ARG A 166 0.07 12.08 -13.93
N ALA A 167 0.23 13.28 -14.48
CA ALA A 167 -0.23 13.61 -15.82
C ALA A 167 0.46 12.75 -16.89
N LEU A 168 1.76 12.48 -16.72
CA LEU A 168 2.53 11.55 -17.55
C LEU A 168 2.32 10.07 -17.19
N ARG A 169 1.46 9.77 -16.20
CA ARG A 169 1.17 8.42 -15.71
C ARG A 169 2.44 7.64 -15.34
N LEU A 170 3.41 8.37 -14.78
CA LEU A 170 4.68 7.88 -14.25
C LEU A 170 4.64 7.73 -12.71
N ALA A 171 3.46 7.90 -12.11
CA ALA A 171 3.18 7.71 -10.70
C ALA A 171 2.21 6.53 -10.52
N GLU A 172 2.34 5.81 -9.40
CA GLU A 172 1.36 4.80 -8.96
C GLU A 172 -0.05 5.41 -8.75
N PRO A 173 -1.13 4.59 -8.64
CA PRO A 173 -2.52 5.04 -8.63
C PRO A 173 -2.79 6.12 -7.57
N ALA A 174 -3.89 6.87 -7.78
CA ALA A 174 -4.35 8.02 -7.00
C ALA A 174 -3.76 8.10 -5.58
N GLY A 175 -2.92 9.11 -5.36
CA GLY A 175 -2.35 9.37 -4.03
C GLY A 175 -3.45 9.52 -2.96
N PRO A 176 -3.11 9.38 -1.67
CA PRO A 176 -4.10 9.22 -0.60
C PRO A 176 -5.19 10.29 -0.64
N THR A 177 -6.43 9.84 -0.49
CA THR A 177 -7.62 10.69 -0.34
C THR A 177 -7.45 11.55 0.92
N SER A 178 -7.98 12.77 0.87
CA SER A 178 -7.96 13.69 2.02
C SER A 178 -8.74 13.07 3.18
N LEU A 179 -8.16 13.09 4.37
CA LEU A 179 -8.87 12.76 5.60
C LEU A 179 -9.77 13.95 5.98
N GLN A 180 -11.00 13.66 6.37
CA GLN A 180 -11.96 14.66 6.83
C GLN A 180 -11.65 15.03 8.28
N ARG A 181 -11.24 16.28 8.53
CA ARG A 181 -10.84 16.76 9.86
C ARG A 181 -11.97 16.67 10.89
N LEU A 182 -13.20 16.97 10.47
CA LEU A 182 -14.40 16.98 11.33
C LEU A 182 -15.08 15.61 11.35
N LEU A 183 -14.33 14.57 11.76
CA LEU A 183 -14.90 13.23 11.96
C LEU A 183 -15.58 13.11 13.33
N PHE A 184 -14.91 13.57 14.39
CA PHE A 184 -15.36 13.39 15.76
C PHE A 184 -16.34 14.49 16.16
N LEU A 185 -17.40 14.11 16.87
CA LEU A 185 -18.47 15.02 17.29
C LEU A 185 -17.93 16.18 18.15
N GLU A 186 -16.98 15.89 19.04
CA GLU A 186 -16.39 16.90 19.93
C GLU A 186 -15.70 18.02 19.15
N ASP A 187 -15.01 17.71 18.04
CA ASP A 187 -14.33 18.71 17.21
C ASP A 187 -15.36 19.66 16.58
N SER A 188 -16.40 19.08 15.98
CA SER A 188 -17.50 19.84 15.35
C SER A 188 -18.22 20.73 16.37
N MET A 189 -18.41 20.24 17.60
CA MET A 189 -19.10 21.00 18.65
C MET A 189 -18.20 22.10 19.25
N ALA A 190 -16.90 21.85 19.40
CA ALA A 190 -15.97 22.81 19.99
C ALA A 190 -15.89 24.12 19.19
N GLU A 191 -16.00 24.05 17.87
CA GLU A 191 -15.93 25.22 16.97
C GLU A 191 -17.22 26.07 16.95
N LEU A 192 -18.33 25.59 17.54
CA LEU A 192 -19.62 26.27 17.54
C LEU A 192 -19.80 27.25 18.71
N THR A 193 -20.52 28.35 18.46
CA THR A 193 -21.01 29.25 19.52
C THR A 193 -22.08 28.57 20.38
N ALA A 194 -22.36 29.07 21.58
CA ALA A 194 -23.36 28.47 22.48
C ALA A 194 -24.76 28.32 21.84
N SER A 195 -25.22 29.33 21.10
CA SER A 195 -26.50 29.28 20.36
C SER A 195 -26.49 28.26 19.22
N ALA A 196 -25.38 28.16 18.48
CA ALA A 196 -25.22 27.16 17.43
C ALA A 196 -25.14 25.72 18.00
N ARG A 197 -24.46 25.53 19.14
CA ARG A 197 -24.42 24.24 19.86
C ARG A 197 -25.81 23.76 20.28
N ALA A 198 -26.66 24.66 20.77
CA ALA A 198 -28.03 24.30 21.15
C ALA A 198 -28.86 23.83 19.94
N LYS A 199 -28.73 24.51 18.79
CA LYS A 199 -29.38 24.08 17.54
C LYS A 199 -28.83 22.74 17.04
N GLU A 200 -27.52 22.56 17.09
CA GLU A 200 -26.88 21.31 16.66
C GLU A 200 -27.27 20.14 17.56
N ALA A 201 -27.39 20.34 18.88
CA ALA A 201 -27.86 19.31 19.82
C ALA A 201 -29.26 18.77 19.44
N ILE A 202 -30.19 19.66 19.06
CA ILE A 202 -31.52 19.26 18.58
C ILE A 202 -31.42 18.47 17.27
N ARG A 203 -30.49 18.84 16.38
CA ARG A 203 -30.25 18.17 15.10
C ARG A 203 -29.58 16.80 15.25
N LEU A 204 -28.73 16.64 16.26
CA LEU A 204 -28.07 15.37 16.58
C LEU A 204 -29.07 14.34 17.10
N THR A 205 -30.02 14.78 17.92
CA THR A 205 -31.05 13.92 18.51
C THR A 205 -32.45 14.53 18.30
N PRO A 206 -33.02 14.43 17.08
CA PRO A 206 -34.34 14.97 16.79
C PRO A 206 -35.38 14.39 17.75
N PRO A 207 -36.28 15.20 18.35
CA PRO A 207 -37.26 14.68 19.31
C PRO A 207 -38.11 13.52 18.76
N ALA A 208 -38.45 13.57 17.47
CA ALA A 208 -39.20 12.53 16.78
C ALA A 208 -38.47 11.18 16.71
N LEU A 209 -37.13 11.18 16.71
CA LEU A 209 -36.31 9.98 16.57
C LEU A 209 -36.59 8.97 17.69
N SER A 210 -36.65 9.42 18.94
CA SER A 210 -36.87 8.56 20.12
C SER A 210 -38.19 7.78 20.11
N ARG A 211 -39.16 8.21 19.29
CA ARG A 211 -40.49 7.60 19.16
C ARG A 211 -40.71 6.96 17.79
N HIS A 212 -39.69 6.96 16.93
CA HIS A 212 -39.79 6.49 15.55
C HIS A 212 -39.95 4.97 15.50
N PRO A 213 -41.14 4.46 15.13
CA PRO A 213 -41.38 3.02 15.16
C PRO A 213 -40.71 2.33 13.96
N ILE A 214 -40.10 1.17 14.18
CA ILE A 214 -39.46 0.38 13.14
C ILE A 214 -40.01 -1.04 13.05
N THR A 215 -39.90 -1.65 11.88
CA THR A 215 -40.15 -3.08 11.68
C THR A 215 -38.86 -3.79 11.27
N ILE A 216 -38.44 -4.79 12.03
CA ILE A 216 -37.28 -5.62 11.74
C ILE A 216 -37.77 -6.87 11.00
N VAL A 217 -37.24 -7.13 9.81
CA VAL A 217 -37.50 -8.35 9.03
C VAL A 217 -36.25 -9.22 9.14
N LEU A 218 -36.40 -10.39 9.78
CA LEU A 218 -35.28 -11.29 10.08
C LEU A 218 -35.59 -12.70 9.55
N PRO A 219 -35.05 -13.09 8.39
CA PRO A 219 -35.15 -14.45 7.89
C PRO A 219 -34.14 -15.38 8.60
N VAL A 220 -34.58 -16.60 8.90
CA VAL A 220 -33.79 -17.64 9.57
C VAL A 220 -33.80 -18.91 8.74
N TYR A 221 -32.61 -19.40 8.41
CA TYR A 221 -32.38 -20.73 7.84
C TYR A 221 -31.09 -21.30 8.42
N ASN A 222 -31.21 -22.22 9.39
CA ASN A 222 -30.11 -22.79 10.18
C ASN A 222 -29.33 -21.73 11.01
N ALA A 223 -28.02 -21.96 11.25
CA ALA A 223 -27.12 -21.13 12.06
C ALA A 223 -27.55 -20.96 13.53
N PHE A 224 -28.00 -22.06 14.15
CA PHE A 224 -28.49 -22.08 15.52
C PHE A 224 -27.44 -21.66 16.57
N ASP A 225 -26.15 -21.79 16.26
CA ASP A 225 -25.04 -21.38 17.11
C ASP A 225 -24.93 -19.87 17.30
N LEU A 226 -25.39 -19.08 16.31
CA LEU A 226 -25.35 -17.61 16.34
C LEU A 226 -26.68 -17.00 16.78
N LEU A 227 -27.79 -17.65 16.39
CA LEU A 227 -29.14 -17.11 16.48
C LEU A 227 -29.57 -16.63 17.88
N PRO A 228 -29.31 -17.37 18.99
CA PRO A 228 -29.66 -16.91 20.33
C PRO A 228 -29.04 -15.57 20.70
N GLU A 229 -27.75 -15.36 20.41
CA GLU A 229 -27.05 -14.13 20.73
C GLU A 229 -27.57 -12.97 19.86
N VAL A 230 -27.79 -13.19 18.56
CA VAL A 230 -28.36 -12.18 17.65
C VAL A 230 -29.72 -11.70 18.15
N LEU A 231 -30.62 -12.63 18.48
CA LEU A 231 -31.96 -12.27 18.96
C LEU A 231 -31.92 -11.59 20.33
N SER A 232 -31.05 -12.00 21.25
CA SER A 232 -30.85 -11.31 22.55
C SER A 232 -30.41 -9.87 22.33
N ARG A 233 -29.42 -9.65 21.46
CA ARG A 233 -28.94 -8.30 21.12
C ARG A 233 -30.03 -7.44 20.51
N VAL A 234 -30.86 -7.97 19.61
CA VAL A 234 -31.97 -7.18 19.05
C VAL A 234 -32.94 -6.74 20.16
N VAL A 235 -33.29 -7.61 21.11
CA VAL A 235 -34.18 -7.24 22.22
C VAL A 235 -33.53 -6.22 23.15
N GLU A 236 -32.27 -6.43 23.53
CA GLU A 236 -31.57 -5.65 24.55
C GLU A 236 -30.97 -4.33 24.04
N HIS A 237 -30.56 -4.29 22.77
CA HIS A 237 -29.78 -3.18 22.21
C HIS A 237 -30.61 -2.20 21.37
N THR A 238 -31.83 -2.57 20.98
CA THR A 238 -32.71 -1.71 20.17
C THR A 238 -33.35 -0.63 21.04
N ASP A 239 -33.01 0.61 20.74
CA ASP A 239 -33.37 1.80 21.54
C ASP A 239 -34.60 2.56 21.00
N LEU A 240 -35.27 2.03 19.98
CA LEU A 240 -36.49 2.58 19.38
C LEU A 240 -37.70 1.67 19.63
N PRO A 241 -38.95 2.16 19.49
CA PRO A 241 -40.11 1.28 19.40
C PRO A 241 -39.98 0.35 18.19
N TRP A 242 -39.90 -0.96 18.41
CA TRP A 242 -39.69 -1.94 17.34
C TRP A 242 -40.74 -3.05 17.32
N HIS A 243 -40.97 -3.63 16.15
CA HIS A 243 -41.66 -4.90 15.96
C HIS A 243 -40.82 -5.80 15.06
N MET A 244 -40.75 -7.10 15.33
CA MET A 244 -39.98 -8.04 14.51
C MET A 244 -40.91 -9.02 13.80
N ILE A 245 -40.72 -9.14 12.50
CA ILE A 245 -41.26 -10.22 11.68
C ILE A 245 -40.13 -11.22 11.48
N LEU A 246 -40.24 -12.35 12.16
CA LEU A 246 -39.26 -13.43 12.18
C LEU A 246 -39.73 -14.52 11.23
N ILE A 247 -38.98 -14.78 10.15
CA ILE A 247 -39.37 -15.75 9.12
C ILE A 247 -38.49 -16.99 9.24
N GLU A 248 -39.05 -18.08 9.74
CA GLU A 248 -38.41 -19.39 9.76
C GLU A 248 -38.60 -20.07 8.39
N ASP A 249 -37.52 -20.21 7.62
CA ASP A 249 -37.54 -20.68 6.24
C ASP A 249 -37.28 -22.19 6.10
N ALA A 250 -37.95 -23.00 6.92
CA ALA A 250 -37.84 -24.45 6.95
C ALA A 250 -36.38 -24.93 7.12
N SER A 251 -35.74 -24.48 8.21
CA SER A 251 -34.41 -24.90 8.63
C SER A 251 -34.30 -26.43 8.69
N THR A 252 -33.17 -26.94 8.21
CA THR A 252 -32.85 -28.37 8.25
C THR A 252 -32.37 -28.82 9.62
N ASP A 253 -31.86 -27.90 10.43
CA ASP A 253 -31.53 -28.16 11.84
C ASP A 253 -32.82 -28.32 12.67
N PRO A 254 -33.06 -29.50 13.26
CA PRO A 254 -34.29 -29.77 14.00
C PRO A 254 -34.44 -28.94 15.28
N GLY A 255 -33.36 -28.32 15.78
CA GLY A 255 -33.38 -27.47 16.97
C GLY A 255 -33.94 -26.06 16.73
N VAL A 256 -33.84 -25.54 15.51
CA VAL A 256 -34.14 -24.12 15.21
C VAL A 256 -35.61 -23.79 15.40
N ARG A 257 -36.51 -24.54 14.73
CA ARG A 257 -37.94 -24.22 14.72
C ARG A 257 -38.61 -24.34 16.09
N PRO A 258 -38.43 -25.45 16.85
CA PRO A 258 -38.98 -25.54 18.21
C PRO A 258 -38.46 -24.42 19.10
N TRP A 259 -37.16 -24.13 19.04
CA TRP A 259 -36.55 -23.08 19.85
C TRP A 259 -37.09 -21.69 19.50
N LEU A 260 -37.31 -21.40 18.21
CA LEU A 260 -37.87 -20.13 17.76
C LEU A 260 -39.31 -19.92 18.22
N ARG A 261 -40.15 -20.96 18.20
CA ARG A 261 -41.52 -20.91 18.74
C ARG A 261 -41.50 -20.56 20.22
N ASP A 262 -40.69 -21.28 20.98
CA ASP A 262 -40.51 -21.09 22.41
C ASP A 262 -39.97 -19.68 22.74
N TRP A 263 -38.95 -19.23 22.00
CA TRP A 263 -38.37 -17.91 22.16
C TRP A 263 -39.39 -16.81 21.84
N ALA A 264 -40.09 -16.91 20.71
CA ALA A 264 -41.09 -15.92 20.30
C ALA A 264 -42.25 -15.84 21.31
N ALA A 265 -42.70 -16.98 21.85
CA ALA A 265 -43.74 -17.03 22.88
C ALA A 265 -43.28 -16.35 24.18
N ARG A 266 -42.07 -16.65 24.68
CA ARG A 266 -41.50 -16.00 25.88
C ARG A 266 -41.27 -14.50 25.68
N THR A 267 -40.78 -14.10 24.51
CA THR A 267 -40.56 -12.69 24.18
C THR A 267 -41.89 -11.94 24.08
N ASN A 268 -42.93 -12.53 23.48
CA ASN A 268 -44.26 -11.91 23.46
C ASN A 268 -44.95 -11.89 24.83
N ALA A 269 -44.65 -12.85 25.72
CA ALA A 269 -45.17 -12.81 27.10
C ALA A 269 -44.56 -11.66 27.91
N SER A 270 -43.25 -11.41 27.74
CA SER A 270 -42.55 -10.29 28.39
C SER A 270 -42.75 -8.94 27.68
N HIS A 271 -42.98 -8.96 26.37
CA HIS A 271 -43.18 -7.79 25.53
C HIS A 271 -44.35 -8.03 24.54
N PRO A 272 -45.60 -7.84 25.00
CA PRO A 272 -46.80 -8.16 24.21
C PRO A 272 -46.79 -7.56 22.80
N GLY A 273 -46.96 -8.42 21.79
CA GLY A 273 -47.13 -8.03 20.39
C GLY A 273 -45.85 -7.59 19.66
N ARG A 274 -44.65 -7.82 20.23
CA ARG A 274 -43.38 -7.44 19.60
C ARG A 274 -42.95 -8.38 18.47
N ILE A 275 -43.33 -9.65 18.51
CA ILE A 275 -42.86 -10.68 17.57
C ILE A 275 -44.02 -11.26 16.75
N THR A 276 -43.88 -11.25 15.43
CA THR A 276 -44.66 -12.06 14.50
C THR A 276 -43.75 -13.16 13.95
N LEU A 277 -43.98 -14.42 14.36
CA LEU A 277 -43.28 -15.57 13.82
C LEU A 277 -44.06 -16.11 12.60
N VAL A 278 -43.38 -16.21 11.46
CA VAL A 278 -43.91 -16.78 10.22
C VAL A 278 -43.08 -18.01 9.89
N GLU A 279 -43.74 -19.13 9.64
CA GLU A 279 -43.08 -20.39 9.37
C GLU A 279 -43.40 -20.88 7.96
N ASN A 280 -42.39 -21.02 7.10
CA ASN A 280 -42.58 -21.61 5.78
C ASN A 280 -42.67 -23.14 5.88
N GLU A 281 -43.50 -23.76 5.04
CA GLU A 281 -43.63 -25.24 4.99
C GLU A 281 -42.44 -25.91 4.28
N SER A 282 -41.74 -25.18 3.41
CA SER A 282 -40.56 -25.62 2.66
C SER A 282 -39.59 -24.46 2.51
N ASN A 283 -38.30 -24.74 2.27
CA ASN A 283 -37.30 -23.71 2.07
C ASN A 283 -37.61 -22.93 0.78
N ARG A 284 -38.09 -21.70 0.93
CA ARG A 284 -38.48 -20.79 -0.15
C ARG A 284 -37.29 -19.95 -0.65
N GLY A 285 -36.18 -19.95 0.09
CA GLY A 285 -35.01 -19.15 -0.17
C GLY A 285 -35.12 -17.72 0.35
N PHE A 286 -33.95 -17.10 0.55
CA PHE A 286 -33.81 -15.78 1.18
C PHE A 286 -34.75 -14.73 0.60
N ILE A 287 -34.75 -14.55 -0.73
CA ILE A 287 -35.51 -13.47 -1.40
C ILE A 287 -37.01 -13.60 -1.16
N VAL A 288 -37.56 -14.82 -1.25
CA VAL A 288 -39.00 -15.06 -1.08
C VAL A 288 -39.40 -14.85 0.39
N SER A 289 -38.59 -15.33 1.32
CA SER A 289 -38.79 -15.16 2.77
C SER A 289 -38.72 -13.68 3.18
N VAL A 290 -37.76 -12.93 2.63
CA VAL A 290 -37.66 -11.48 2.84
C VAL A 290 -38.85 -10.75 2.25
N ASN A 291 -39.27 -11.06 1.01
CA ASN A 291 -40.43 -10.43 0.38
C ASN A 291 -41.73 -10.66 1.16
N LEU A 292 -41.90 -11.84 1.78
CA LEU A 292 -43.02 -12.10 2.69
C LEU A 292 -42.97 -11.17 3.90
N GLY A 293 -41.79 -11.02 4.51
CA GLY A 293 -41.55 -10.06 5.60
C GLY A 293 -41.82 -8.61 5.21
N LEU A 294 -41.33 -8.17 4.04
CA LEU A 294 -41.55 -6.82 3.51
C LEU A 294 -43.03 -6.54 3.26
N LYS A 295 -43.78 -7.52 2.73
CA LYS A 295 -45.24 -7.41 2.53
C LYS A 295 -45.97 -7.19 3.85
N LEU A 296 -45.60 -7.93 4.89
CA LEU A 296 -46.18 -7.76 6.24
C LEU A 296 -45.75 -6.44 6.88
N ALA A 297 -44.51 -6.00 6.66
CA ALA A 297 -44.02 -4.72 7.16
C ALA A 297 -44.74 -3.53 6.51
N LEU A 298 -45.08 -3.61 5.21
CA LEU A 298 -45.87 -2.59 4.51
C LEU A 298 -47.23 -2.33 5.17
N GLN A 299 -47.86 -3.38 5.73
CA GLN A 299 -49.14 -3.24 6.44
C GLN A 299 -49.03 -2.44 7.73
N ARG A 300 -47.83 -2.34 8.33
CA ARG A 300 -47.60 -1.61 9.59
C ARG A 300 -47.29 -0.13 9.37
N GLY A 301 -46.88 0.28 8.17
CA GLY A 301 -46.57 1.69 7.90
C GLY A 301 -45.24 2.19 8.48
N HIS A 302 -44.36 1.30 8.93
CA HIS A 302 -43.09 1.67 9.56
C HIS A 302 -41.92 1.55 8.57
N ASP A 303 -40.83 2.28 8.83
CA ASP A 303 -39.54 2.01 8.19
C ASP A 303 -39.07 0.60 8.57
N VAL A 304 -38.34 -0.03 7.64
CA VAL A 304 -37.97 -1.44 7.74
C VAL A 304 -36.47 -1.59 7.93
N VAL A 305 -36.05 -2.52 8.77
CA VAL A 305 -34.67 -3.01 8.81
C VAL A 305 -34.66 -4.45 8.32
N LEU A 306 -33.99 -4.71 7.21
CA LEU A 306 -33.59 -6.05 6.83
C LEU A 306 -32.36 -6.42 7.66
N LEU A 307 -32.48 -7.46 8.49
CA LEU A 307 -31.41 -7.91 9.38
C LEU A 307 -31.20 -9.42 9.20
N ASN A 308 -29.97 -9.83 8.90
CA ASN A 308 -29.66 -11.25 8.83
C ASN A 308 -29.57 -11.89 10.23
N SER A 309 -29.75 -13.21 10.28
CA SER A 309 -29.65 -14.03 11.51
C SER A 309 -28.22 -14.19 12.05
N ASP A 310 -27.23 -13.57 11.42
CA ASP A 310 -25.81 -13.56 11.76
C ASP A 310 -25.23 -12.14 11.89
N ALA A 311 -26.10 -11.12 12.01
CA ALA A 311 -25.75 -9.71 12.21
C ALA A 311 -25.90 -9.30 13.69
N PHE A 312 -24.79 -8.92 14.31
CA PHE A 312 -24.69 -8.63 15.75
C PHE A 312 -24.74 -7.12 15.97
N VAL A 313 -25.93 -6.61 16.27
CA VAL A 313 -26.16 -5.18 16.48
C VAL A 313 -25.58 -4.69 17.81
N PRO A 314 -24.90 -3.53 17.84
CA PRO A 314 -24.40 -2.93 19.08
C PRO A 314 -25.51 -2.16 19.82
N LYS A 315 -25.22 -1.68 21.03
CA LYS A 315 -26.15 -0.85 21.82
C LYS A 315 -26.55 0.42 21.05
N ALA A 316 -27.83 0.80 21.17
CA ALA A 316 -28.39 2.01 20.56
C ALA A 316 -28.12 2.12 19.04
N TRP A 317 -28.22 0.99 18.34
CA TRP A 317 -27.97 0.93 16.90
C TRP A 317 -29.12 1.51 16.08
N ALA A 318 -30.37 1.31 16.53
CA ALA A 318 -31.55 1.59 15.73
C ALA A 318 -31.77 3.08 15.53
N SER A 319 -31.64 3.90 16.58
CA SER A 319 -31.73 5.36 16.44
C SER A 319 -30.67 5.92 15.49
N ARG A 320 -29.43 5.42 15.55
CA ARG A 320 -28.36 5.80 14.64
C ARG A 320 -28.68 5.44 13.19
N LEU A 321 -29.19 4.23 12.97
CA LEU A 321 -29.54 3.74 11.63
C LEU A 321 -30.75 4.47 11.02
N MET A 322 -31.75 4.85 11.84
CA MET A 322 -32.96 5.54 11.37
C MET A 322 -32.78 7.04 11.20
N ARG A 323 -31.88 7.68 11.97
CA ARG A 323 -31.70 9.15 11.95
C ARG A 323 -31.61 9.73 10.53
N PRO A 324 -30.90 9.13 9.56
CA PRO A 324 -30.79 9.73 8.23
C PRO A 324 -32.13 9.91 7.51
N PHE A 325 -33.14 9.06 7.74
CA PHE A 325 -34.47 9.22 7.14
C PHE A 325 -35.21 10.47 7.63
N LEU A 326 -34.95 10.90 8.87
CA LEU A 326 -35.56 12.11 9.43
C LEU A 326 -34.80 13.39 9.03
N MET A 327 -33.53 13.26 8.64
CA MET A 327 -32.62 14.39 8.47
C MET A 327 -32.28 14.72 7.02
N HIS A 328 -32.52 13.78 6.10
CA HIS A 328 -32.09 13.90 4.72
C HIS A 328 -33.21 13.48 3.76
N ASP A 329 -33.38 14.24 2.69
CA ASP A 329 -34.41 13.97 1.70
C ASP A 329 -34.03 12.79 0.79
N ASN A 330 -35.08 12.08 0.33
CA ASN A 330 -35.01 11.02 -0.67
C ASN A 330 -34.10 9.84 -0.31
N VAL A 331 -33.84 9.60 0.97
CA VAL A 331 -33.06 8.44 1.42
C VAL A 331 -33.91 7.17 1.30
N ALA A 332 -33.52 6.30 0.38
CA ALA A 332 -34.15 5.00 0.16
C ALA A 332 -33.59 3.94 1.10
N THR A 333 -32.27 3.91 1.28
CA THR A 333 -31.63 2.97 2.21
C THR A 333 -30.51 3.59 3.02
N VAL A 334 -30.23 2.98 4.17
CA VAL A 334 -29.07 3.28 5.01
C VAL A 334 -28.40 1.96 5.38
N THR A 335 -27.07 1.88 5.26
CA THR A 335 -26.29 0.69 5.59
C THR A 335 -25.11 1.06 6.50
N PRO A 336 -24.91 0.38 7.64
CA PRO A 336 -23.79 0.63 8.53
C PRO A 336 -22.48 0.05 7.99
N MET A 337 -21.37 0.45 8.62
CA MET A 337 -20.07 -0.20 8.39
C MET A 337 -20.06 -1.60 9.03
N SER A 338 -19.24 -2.50 8.50
CA SER A 338 -19.12 -3.88 9.02
C SER A 338 -17.73 -4.46 8.77
N ASN A 339 -17.45 -5.62 9.36
CA ASN A 339 -16.29 -6.45 9.04
C ASN A 339 -16.46 -7.26 7.74
N ASP A 340 -17.69 -7.35 7.22
CA ASP A 340 -18.01 -8.04 5.96
C ASP A 340 -19.22 -7.42 5.25
N ALA A 341 -19.02 -6.25 4.65
CA ALA A 341 -20.04 -5.49 3.91
C ALA A 341 -19.48 -4.81 2.65
N GLU A 342 -18.69 -5.56 1.87
CA GLU A 342 -18.10 -5.12 0.60
C GLU A 342 -17.43 -3.72 0.66
N ILE A 343 -18.00 -2.72 -0.03
CA ILE A 343 -17.49 -1.34 -0.08
C ILE A 343 -17.54 -0.60 1.27
N LEU A 344 -18.23 -1.18 2.27
CA LEU A 344 -18.34 -0.67 3.64
C LEU A 344 -17.45 -1.44 4.63
N THR A 345 -16.67 -2.43 4.15
CA THR A 345 -15.84 -3.29 5.02
C THR A 345 -14.68 -2.57 5.71
N VAL A 346 -14.59 -2.72 7.03
CA VAL A 346 -13.45 -2.34 7.89
C VAL A 346 -12.66 -3.61 8.24
N PRO A 347 -11.31 -3.58 8.30
CA PRO A 347 -10.43 -2.42 8.20
C PRO A 347 -10.04 -2.04 6.77
N VAL A 348 -10.09 -2.98 5.84
CA VAL A 348 -9.68 -2.80 4.43
C VAL A 348 -10.92 -3.00 3.55
N ILE A 349 -11.20 -2.03 2.69
CA ILE A 349 -12.35 -2.06 1.78
C ILE A 349 -12.39 -3.36 0.97
N CYS A 350 -13.58 -3.95 0.84
CA CYS A 350 -13.83 -5.21 0.13
C CYS A 350 -13.01 -6.42 0.63
N ARG A 351 -12.46 -6.39 1.85
CA ARG A 351 -11.71 -7.52 2.42
C ARG A 351 -12.26 -7.92 3.79
N ARG A 352 -13.07 -8.99 3.77
CA ARG A 352 -13.65 -9.63 4.96
C ARG A 352 -12.61 -9.84 6.05
N THR A 353 -12.97 -9.50 7.27
CA THR A 353 -12.16 -9.76 8.47
C THR A 353 -13.01 -10.46 9.52
N GLU A 354 -12.51 -11.57 10.06
CA GLU A 354 -13.16 -12.22 11.20
C GLU A 354 -12.86 -11.43 12.47
N LEU A 355 -13.86 -11.28 13.35
CA LEU A 355 -13.73 -10.59 14.63
C LEU A 355 -13.77 -11.60 15.78
N LYS A 356 -13.08 -11.26 16.87
CA LYS A 356 -13.18 -11.94 18.14
C LYS A 356 -14.25 -11.27 18.99
N SER A 357 -14.76 -12.02 19.98
CA SER A 357 -15.71 -11.48 20.96
C SER A 357 -15.19 -10.19 21.60
N GLY A 358 -16.03 -9.15 21.65
CA GLY A 358 -15.69 -7.83 22.21
C GLY A 358 -15.06 -6.84 21.22
N GLU A 359 -14.49 -7.30 20.10
CA GLU A 359 -13.83 -6.41 19.14
C GLU A 359 -14.82 -5.51 18.40
N ALA A 360 -16.00 -6.04 18.05
CA ALA A 360 -17.05 -5.29 17.36
C ALA A 360 -17.57 -4.13 18.23
N GLU A 361 -17.76 -4.37 19.53
CA GLU A 361 -18.18 -3.36 20.50
C GLU A 361 -17.13 -2.27 20.68
N GLY A 362 -15.85 -2.65 20.69
CA GLY A 362 -14.73 -1.69 20.74
C GLY A 362 -14.68 -0.80 19.50
N ILE A 363 -14.92 -1.37 18.31
CA ILE A 363 -15.01 -0.60 17.06
C ILE A 363 -16.22 0.33 17.11
N ASP A 364 -17.40 -0.17 17.47
CA ASP A 364 -18.62 0.64 17.51
C ASP A 364 -18.56 1.75 18.57
N HIS A 365 -17.87 1.52 19.69
CA HIS A 365 -17.61 2.57 20.68
C HIS A 365 -16.81 3.75 20.11
N ILE A 366 -15.93 3.51 19.14
CA ILE A 366 -15.25 4.59 18.41
C ILE A 366 -16.20 5.20 17.37
N ALA A 367 -16.96 4.37 16.64
CA ALA A 367 -17.96 4.84 15.67
C ALA A 367 -18.99 5.78 16.31
N SER A 368 -19.45 5.48 17.54
CA SER A 368 -20.44 6.28 18.26
C SER A 368 -19.94 7.67 18.65
N LYS A 369 -18.63 7.94 18.57
CA LYS A 369 -18.02 9.26 18.81
C LYS A 369 -17.94 10.11 17.54
N PHE A 370 -18.23 9.53 16.38
CA PHE A 370 -18.26 10.29 15.14
C PHE A 370 -19.47 11.21 15.11
N HIS A 371 -19.32 12.36 14.48
CA HIS A 371 -20.46 13.20 14.15
C HIS A 371 -21.40 12.41 13.22
N PRO A 372 -22.72 12.34 13.49
CA PRO A 372 -23.65 11.50 12.72
C PRO A 372 -23.69 11.76 11.21
N ASP A 373 -23.39 12.99 10.80
CA ASP A 373 -23.33 13.39 9.39
C ASP A 373 -21.89 13.37 8.81
N ALA A 374 -20.86 13.08 9.62
CA ALA A 374 -19.48 12.99 9.14
C ALA A 374 -19.25 11.70 8.35
N GLY A 375 -18.75 11.83 7.12
CA GLY A 375 -18.57 10.70 6.22
C GLY A 375 -19.87 10.05 5.73
N LEU A 376 -21.04 10.62 6.03
CA LEU A 376 -22.32 10.15 5.51
C LEU A 376 -22.39 10.51 4.02
N ILE A 377 -22.36 9.49 3.15
CA ILE A 377 -22.24 9.69 1.71
C ILE A 377 -23.19 8.77 0.93
N ASP A 378 -23.48 9.15 -0.31
CA ASP A 378 -24.18 8.28 -1.25
C ASP A 378 -23.28 7.12 -1.70
N ALA A 379 -23.73 5.90 -1.41
CA ALA A 379 -23.16 4.66 -1.91
C ALA A 379 -23.81 4.25 -3.25
N PRO A 380 -23.08 3.50 -4.09
CA PRO A 380 -23.62 2.85 -5.29
C PRO A 380 -24.82 1.94 -5.01
N THR A 381 -24.85 1.31 -3.83
CA THR A 381 -25.89 0.38 -3.38
C THR A 381 -25.85 0.24 -1.85
N GLY A 382 -26.94 -0.20 -1.23
CA GLY A 382 -26.91 -0.73 0.14
C GLY A 382 -26.44 -2.19 0.17
N VAL A 383 -26.16 -2.72 1.37
CA VAL A 383 -25.73 -4.11 1.60
C VAL A 383 -26.72 -4.81 2.53
N GLY A 384 -27.29 -5.93 2.08
CA GLY A 384 -28.49 -6.54 2.65
C GLY A 384 -28.35 -7.20 4.04
N PHE A 385 -27.16 -7.32 4.61
CA PHE A 385 -26.97 -7.98 5.93
C PHE A 385 -27.59 -7.21 7.10
N CYS A 386 -27.57 -5.88 7.01
CA CYS A 386 -28.16 -4.94 7.93
C CYS A 386 -28.47 -3.66 7.13
N MET A 387 -29.68 -3.56 6.59
CA MET A 387 -30.07 -2.45 5.71
C MET A 387 -31.40 -1.89 6.14
N ALA A 388 -31.41 -0.59 6.45
CA ALA A 388 -32.65 0.14 6.63
C ALA A 388 -33.24 0.50 5.26
N ILE A 389 -34.56 0.38 5.14
CA ILE A 389 -35.36 0.73 3.96
C ILE A 389 -36.47 1.66 4.41
N SER A 390 -36.55 2.85 3.80
CA SER A 390 -37.62 3.80 4.10
C SER A 390 -38.97 3.21 3.67
N HIS A 391 -39.99 3.40 4.49
CA HIS A 391 -41.37 2.97 4.22
C HIS A 391 -41.89 3.55 2.90
N ASP A 392 -41.62 4.83 2.64
CA ASP A 392 -42.06 5.50 1.41
C ASP A 392 -41.44 4.89 0.16
N TRP A 393 -40.18 4.47 0.25
CA TRP A 393 -39.48 3.80 -0.83
C TRP A 393 -39.91 2.34 -0.98
N LEU A 394 -40.15 1.64 0.13
CA LEU A 394 -40.71 0.31 0.11
C LEU A 394 -42.10 0.29 -0.52
N ARG A 395 -42.95 1.30 -0.27
CA ARG A 395 -44.26 1.42 -0.92
C ARG A 395 -44.17 1.56 -2.43
N ARG A 396 -43.12 2.22 -2.94
CA ARG A 396 -42.85 2.36 -4.39
C ARG A 396 -42.28 1.10 -5.01
N LEU A 397 -41.42 0.40 -4.27
CA LEU A 397 -40.73 -0.83 -4.69
C LEU A 397 -40.95 -1.92 -3.63
N PRO A 398 -42.12 -2.59 -3.63
CA PRO A 398 -42.58 -3.41 -2.51
C PRO A 398 -41.87 -4.75 -2.35
N ALA A 399 -40.99 -5.12 -3.29
CA ALA A 399 -40.33 -6.42 -3.30
C ALA A 399 -38.95 -6.37 -3.98
N LEU A 400 -38.07 -7.24 -3.51
CA LEU A 400 -36.85 -7.68 -4.17
C LEU A 400 -37.21 -8.57 -5.36
N ASP A 401 -36.39 -8.57 -6.42
CA ASP A 401 -36.67 -9.36 -7.61
C ASP A 401 -36.28 -10.84 -7.41
N THR A 402 -37.26 -11.73 -7.55
CA THR A 402 -37.06 -13.19 -7.44
C THR A 402 -36.24 -13.79 -8.57
N ALA A 403 -35.96 -13.06 -9.65
CA ALA A 403 -35.07 -13.50 -10.73
C ALA A 403 -33.64 -13.83 -10.26
N PHE A 404 -33.21 -13.29 -9.11
CA PHE A 404 -31.91 -13.58 -8.48
C PHE A 404 -31.89 -14.92 -7.70
N GLY A 405 -33.01 -15.66 -7.69
CA GLY A 405 -33.08 -17.01 -7.14
C GLY A 405 -32.83 -17.06 -5.64
N ARG A 406 -31.68 -17.62 -5.22
CA ARG A 406 -31.34 -17.87 -3.81
C ARG A 406 -30.61 -16.70 -3.12
N GLY A 407 -30.46 -15.55 -3.79
CA GLY A 407 -29.83 -14.33 -3.27
C GLY A 407 -28.61 -13.88 -4.08
N TYR A 408 -27.90 -12.88 -3.58
CA TYR A 408 -26.81 -12.15 -4.24
C TYR A 408 -27.29 -11.31 -5.43
N GLY A 409 -27.37 -9.98 -5.26
CA GLY A 409 -27.67 -9.02 -6.33
C GLY A 409 -29.09 -8.47 -6.32
N GLU A 410 -30.00 -9.07 -5.57
CA GLU A 410 -31.38 -8.61 -5.40
C GLU A 410 -31.48 -7.26 -4.72
N GLU A 411 -30.64 -7.01 -3.72
CA GLU A 411 -30.55 -5.75 -3.00
C GLU A 411 -29.91 -4.68 -3.88
N VAL A 412 -28.95 -5.09 -4.73
CA VAL A 412 -28.32 -4.21 -5.73
C VAL A 412 -29.36 -3.77 -6.75
N ASP A 413 -30.13 -4.71 -7.31
CA ASP A 413 -31.19 -4.40 -8.26
C ASP A 413 -32.26 -3.48 -7.65
N TRP A 414 -32.69 -3.77 -6.42
CA TRP A 414 -33.66 -2.92 -5.71
C TRP A 414 -33.11 -1.51 -5.52
N CYS A 415 -31.86 -1.37 -5.06
CA CYS A 415 -31.21 -0.07 -4.90
C CYS A 415 -31.12 0.66 -6.23
N ARG A 416 -30.75 -0.02 -7.31
CA ARG A 416 -30.65 0.61 -8.62
C ARG A 416 -31.99 1.05 -9.20
N ARG A 417 -33.06 0.29 -8.99
CA ARG A 417 -34.43 0.72 -9.30
C ARG A 417 -34.84 1.94 -8.48
N ALA A 418 -34.52 1.97 -7.18
CA ALA A 418 -34.80 3.14 -6.33
C ALA A 418 -34.03 4.38 -6.79
N ARG A 419 -32.73 4.23 -7.10
CA ARG A 419 -31.86 5.30 -7.61
C ARG A 419 -32.35 5.88 -8.93
N ALA A 420 -32.84 5.03 -9.84
CA ALA A 420 -33.44 5.48 -11.10
C ALA A 420 -34.68 6.38 -10.89
N LEU A 421 -35.34 6.27 -9.73
CA LEU A 421 -36.47 7.09 -9.32
C LEU A 421 -36.06 8.27 -8.40
N GLY A 422 -34.76 8.53 -8.23
CA GLY A 422 -34.22 9.60 -7.38
C GLY A 422 -33.87 9.19 -5.95
N GLY A 423 -33.92 7.90 -5.63
CA GLY A 423 -33.58 7.37 -4.31
C GLY A 423 -32.09 7.39 -4.01
N ARG A 424 -31.76 7.67 -2.75
CA ARG A 424 -30.39 7.73 -2.25
C ARG A 424 -30.08 6.56 -1.32
N HIS A 425 -28.86 6.05 -1.38
CA HIS A 425 -28.39 4.96 -0.52
C HIS A 425 -27.25 5.49 0.32
N LEU A 426 -27.41 5.57 1.63
CA LEU A 426 -26.40 6.19 2.48
C LEU A 426 -25.54 5.16 3.20
N ALA A 427 -24.23 5.36 3.14
CA ALA A 427 -23.27 4.64 3.98
C ALA A 427 -23.11 5.36 5.32
N LEU A 428 -23.39 4.67 6.42
CA LEU A 428 -23.45 5.25 7.77
C LEU A 428 -22.19 4.89 8.58
N PRO A 429 -21.25 5.82 8.80
CA PRO A 429 -19.97 5.48 9.42
C PRO A 429 -19.97 5.48 10.94
N ASN A 430 -20.96 6.12 11.58
CA ASN A 430 -21.07 6.21 13.04
C ASN A 430 -21.77 4.99 13.68
N LEU A 431 -21.95 3.91 12.92
CA LEU A 431 -22.51 2.64 13.37
C LEU A 431 -21.70 1.50 12.75
N PHE A 432 -21.25 0.57 13.60
CA PHE A 432 -20.58 -0.65 13.18
C PHE A 432 -21.39 -1.88 13.60
N VAL A 433 -21.76 -2.73 12.65
CA VAL A 433 -22.51 -3.98 12.90
C VAL A 433 -21.65 -5.15 12.47
N GLU A 434 -21.37 -6.08 13.39
CA GLU A 434 -20.62 -7.28 13.06
C GLU A 434 -21.47 -8.26 12.26
N HIS A 435 -20.87 -8.86 11.23
CA HIS A 435 -21.46 -9.88 10.38
C HIS A 435 -20.58 -11.14 10.46
N ARG A 436 -21.06 -12.20 11.12
CA ARG A 436 -20.25 -13.42 11.38
C ARG A 436 -20.44 -14.50 10.31
N GLY A 437 -21.59 -14.56 9.65
CA GLY A 437 -21.89 -15.63 8.70
C GLY A 437 -21.36 -15.37 7.29
N GLY A 438 -21.59 -16.36 6.42
CA GLY A 438 -21.00 -16.47 5.09
C GLY A 438 -20.73 -17.90 4.61
N THR A 439 -20.87 -18.89 5.51
CA THR A 439 -20.64 -20.33 5.28
C THR A 439 -21.83 -21.10 4.70
N SER A 440 -22.97 -20.46 4.43
CA SER A 440 -24.24 -21.16 4.25
C SER A 440 -24.47 -21.85 2.89
N PHE A 441 -23.51 -21.84 1.96
CA PHE A 441 -23.63 -22.57 0.68
C PHE A 441 -22.26 -23.09 0.24
N GLY A 442 -22.20 -24.29 -0.32
CA GLY A 442 -20.96 -24.89 -0.83
C GLY A 442 -20.18 -23.90 -1.68
N SER A 443 -18.89 -23.73 -1.39
CA SER A 443 -18.08 -22.61 -1.90
C SER A 443 -18.11 -22.46 -3.43
N ALA A 444 -18.25 -23.56 -4.16
CA ALA A 444 -18.33 -23.56 -5.62
C ALA A 444 -19.72 -23.18 -6.17
N GLU A 445 -20.81 -23.67 -5.57
CA GLU A 445 -22.18 -23.32 -5.98
C GLU A 445 -22.47 -21.85 -5.67
N LYS A 446 -22.06 -21.38 -4.48
CA LYS A 446 -22.13 -19.97 -4.08
C LYS A 446 -21.40 -19.07 -5.07
N ALA A 447 -20.16 -19.42 -5.43
CA ALA A 447 -19.40 -18.63 -6.39
C ALA A 447 -20.04 -18.59 -7.78
N ARG A 448 -20.63 -19.70 -8.25
CA ARG A 448 -21.37 -19.73 -9.53
C ARG A 448 -22.62 -18.85 -9.49
N LEU A 449 -23.38 -18.89 -8.40
CA LEU A 449 -24.57 -18.06 -8.22
C LEU A 449 -24.21 -16.57 -8.20
N ILE A 450 -23.18 -16.18 -7.43
CA ILE A 450 -22.66 -14.81 -7.40
C ILE A 450 -22.24 -14.36 -8.81
N ALA A 451 -21.49 -15.18 -9.55
CA ALA A 451 -21.05 -14.83 -10.90
C ALA A 451 -22.21 -14.65 -11.87
N ALA A 452 -23.20 -15.55 -11.85
CA ALA A 452 -24.39 -15.47 -12.69
C ALA A 452 -25.22 -14.21 -12.37
N ASN A 453 -25.45 -13.94 -11.09
CA ASN A 453 -26.25 -12.80 -10.66
C ASN A 453 -25.52 -11.47 -10.87
N ASN A 454 -24.20 -11.42 -10.72
CA ASN A 454 -23.42 -10.24 -11.10
C ASN A 454 -23.54 -9.95 -12.60
N ALA A 455 -23.52 -10.97 -13.47
CA ALA A 455 -23.76 -10.78 -14.90
C ALA A 455 -25.15 -10.23 -15.19
N LEU A 456 -26.18 -10.69 -14.46
CA LEU A 456 -27.54 -10.15 -14.55
C LEU A 456 -27.62 -8.69 -14.10
N VAL A 457 -26.95 -8.32 -12.99
CA VAL A 457 -26.84 -6.92 -12.53
C VAL A 457 -26.18 -6.06 -13.60
N SER A 458 -25.03 -6.46 -14.14
CA SER A 458 -24.31 -5.71 -15.17
C SER A 458 -25.14 -5.55 -16.45
N GLN A 459 -25.95 -6.56 -16.80
CA GLN A 459 -26.88 -6.49 -17.93
C GLN A 459 -28.01 -5.49 -17.70
N ARG A 460 -28.63 -5.50 -16.52
CA ARG A 460 -29.79 -4.65 -16.19
C ARG A 460 -29.41 -3.21 -15.89
N HIS A 461 -28.25 -3.00 -15.28
CA HIS A 461 -27.77 -1.70 -14.81
C HIS A 461 -26.42 -1.36 -15.43
N PRO A 462 -26.35 -1.06 -16.74
CA PRO A 462 -25.10 -0.69 -17.41
C PRO A 462 -24.43 0.50 -16.71
N GLY A 463 -23.15 0.37 -16.37
CA GLY A 463 -22.39 1.41 -15.65
C GLY A 463 -22.27 1.19 -14.13
N PHE A 464 -23.07 0.27 -13.55
CA PHE A 464 -22.97 -0.09 -12.13
C PHE A 464 -21.55 -0.42 -11.70
N ASP A 465 -20.90 -1.32 -12.45
CA ASP A 465 -19.54 -1.78 -12.16
C ASP A 465 -18.55 -0.61 -12.16
N ALA A 466 -18.67 0.32 -13.10
CA ALA A 466 -17.81 1.49 -13.17
C ALA A 466 -18.00 2.42 -11.96
N GLU A 467 -19.24 2.59 -11.48
CA GLU A 467 -19.52 3.36 -10.27
C GLU A 467 -18.94 2.69 -9.01
N VAL A 468 -19.09 1.37 -8.88
CA VAL A 468 -18.52 0.61 -7.75
C VAL A 468 -16.99 0.69 -7.77
N GLN A 469 -16.36 0.48 -8.93
CA GLN A 469 -14.90 0.62 -9.05
C GLN A 469 -14.44 2.06 -8.79
N GLY A 470 -15.23 3.07 -9.19
CA GLY A 470 -14.98 4.46 -8.86
C GLY A 470 -15.03 4.74 -7.36
N PHE A 471 -16.03 4.17 -6.66
CA PHE A 471 -16.16 4.26 -5.22
C PHE A 471 -15.00 3.58 -4.49
N ILE A 472 -14.61 2.36 -4.91
CA ILE A 472 -13.47 1.63 -4.34
C ILE A 472 -12.18 2.41 -4.54
N ALA A 473 -11.95 2.95 -5.75
CA ALA A 473 -10.73 3.69 -6.05
C ALA A 473 -10.63 5.03 -5.31
N ALA A 474 -11.77 5.69 -5.05
CA ALA A 474 -11.81 6.94 -4.30
C ALA A 474 -11.77 6.74 -2.77
N ASP A 475 -12.30 5.60 -2.29
CA ASP A 475 -12.61 5.29 -0.89
C ASP A 475 -13.08 6.53 -0.13
N PRO A 476 -14.26 7.08 -0.46
CA PRO A 476 -14.77 8.30 0.19
C PRO A 476 -15.00 8.11 1.71
N LEU A 477 -15.04 6.86 2.19
CA LEU A 477 -15.14 6.47 3.59
C LEU A 477 -13.78 6.23 4.26
N VAL A 478 -12.67 6.57 3.61
CA VAL A 478 -11.32 6.29 4.14
C VAL A 478 -11.09 6.86 5.53
N THR A 479 -11.71 8.01 5.85
CA THR A 479 -11.52 8.69 7.15
C THR A 479 -12.14 7.87 8.30
N PRO A 480 -13.46 7.59 8.29
CA PRO A 480 -14.03 6.72 9.31
C PRO A 480 -13.45 5.30 9.24
N ARG A 481 -13.17 4.76 8.04
CA ARG A 481 -12.58 3.43 7.90
C ARG A 481 -11.22 3.33 8.59
N LEU A 482 -10.35 4.32 8.42
CA LEU A 482 -9.05 4.39 9.08
C LEU A 482 -9.20 4.47 10.61
N ALA A 483 -10.10 5.31 11.11
CA ALA A 483 -10.35 5.43 12.55
C ALA A 483 -10.85 4.11 13.18
N LEU A 484 -11.82 3.44 12.53
CA LEU A 484 -12.33 2.14 12.96
C LEU A 484 -11.29 1.03 12.82
N ALA A 485 -10.46 1.08 11.78
CA ALA A 485 -9.35 0.14 11.59
C ALA A 485 -8.28 0.29 12.67
N ILE A 486 -7.97 1.52 13.11
CA ILE A 486 -7.06 1.77 14.24
C ILE A 486 -7.65 1.24 15.54
N ALA A 487 -8.97 1.37 15.76
CA ALA A 487 -9.64 0.79 16.92
C ALA A 487 -9.48 -0.75 16.96
N LEU A 488 -9.69 -1.42 15.82
CA LEU A 488 -9.46 -2.86 15.70
C LEU A 488 -7.99 -3.23 15.92
N ALA A 489 -7.06 -2.47 15.33
CA ALA A 489 -5.63 -2.70 15.51
C ALA A 489 -5.24 -2.56 16.99
N ALA A 490 -5.72 -1.51 17.67
CA ALA A 490 -5.45 -1.28 19.09
C ALA A 490 -5.93 -2.44 19.97
N ALA A 491 -7.07 -3.06 19.64
CA ALA A 491 -7.58 -4.24 20.36
C ALA A 491 -6.74 -5.51 20.12
N ARG A 492 -6.00 -5.59 19.00
CA ARG A 492 -5.24 -6.77 18.57
C ARG A 492 -3.75 -6.70 18.80
N VAL A 493 -3.22 -5.49 18.97
CA VAL A 493 -1.77 -5.26 19.08
C VAL A 493 -1.20 -6.03 20.27
N ARG A 494 -0.10 -6.74 20.02
CA ARG A 494 0.66 -7.44 21.05
C ARG A 494 1.72 -6.51 21.61
N GLY A 495 1.56 -6.09 22.86
CA GLY A 495 2.49 -5.15 23.50
C GLY A 495 2.28 -3.72 23.01
N ARG A 496 3.22 -3.19 22.23
CA ARG A 496 3.24 -1.78 21.78
C ARG A 496 3.03 -1.71 20.29
N MET A 497 2.17 -0.79 19.85
CA MET A 497 2.00 -0.55 18.42
C MET A 497 3.16 0.31 17.92
N PRO A 498 3.93 -0.14 16.92
CA PRO A 498 4.95 0.70 16.31
C PRO A 498 4.29 1.82 15.49
N VAL A 499 4.75 3.04 15.72
CA VAL A 499 4.33 4.27 15.03
C VAL A 499 5.56 4.93 14.43
N TYR A 500 5.76 4.72 13.13
CA TYR A 500 6.93 5.21 12.40
C TYR A 500 6.72 6.62 11.86
N LEU A 501 7.71 7.51 11.99
CA LEU A 501 7.85 8.69 11.14
C LEU A 501 8.81 8.39 9.99
N GLY A 502 8.29 8.34 8.78
CA GLY A 502 9.07 8.09 7.57
C GLY A 502 8.73 9.08 6.45
N HIS A 503 9.38 8.94 5.30
CA HIS A 503 9.14 9.82 4.15
C HIS A 503 8.61 9.04 2.94
N SER A 504 7.99 9.73 1.99
CA SER A 504 7.43 9.14 0.76
C SER A 504 8.37 9.26 -0.47
N LEU A 505 9.68 9.48 -0.25
CA LEU A 505 10.64 9.75 -1.34
C LEU A 505 11.33 8.48 -1.88
N GLY A 506 11.13 7.32 -1.23
CA GLY A 506 11.75 6.04 -1.57
C GLY A 506 13.23 5.96 -1.18
N GLY A 507 13.92 4.92 -1.66
CA GLY A 507 15.35 4.70 -1.37
C GLY A 507 15.58 3.78 -0.16
N GLY A 508 16.82 3.76 0.35
CA GLY A 508 17.24 2.77 1.36
C GLY A 508 16.52 2.85 2.71
N ALA A 509 16.11 4.05 3.14
CA ALA A 509 15.31 4.21 4.36
C ALA A 509 13.91 3.61 4.21
N GLU A 510 13.30 3.72 3.02
CA GLU A 510 12.01 3.12 2.71
C GLU A 510 12.08 1.59 2.62
N ASP A 511 13.14 1.06 1.99
CA ASP A 511 13.37 -0.38 1.91
C ASP A 511 13.52 -0.97 3.33
N TYR A 512 14.27 -0.29 4.22
CA TYR A 512 14.38 -0.68 5.62
C TYR A 512 13.02 -0.65 6.33
N LEU A 513 12.28 0.45 6.21
CA LEU A 513 10.99 0.62 6.88
C LEU A 513 10.01 -0.47 6.44
N THR A 514 9.98 -0.78 5.14
CA THR A 514 9.15 -1.87 4.58
C THR A 514 9.50 -3.23 5.22
N GLN A 515 10.79 -3.56 5.36
CA GLN A 515 11.21 -4.80 6.01
C GLN A 515 10.87 -4.81 7.51
N ARG A 516 10.99 -3.66 8.17
CA ARG A 516 10.66 -3.54 9.59
C ARG A 516 9.16 -3.73 9.83
N ILE A 517 8.31 -3.07 9.03
CA ILE A 517 6.86 -3.26 9.05
C ILE A 517 6.52 -4.73 8.81
N ALA A 518 7.12 -5.38 7.81
CA ALA A 518 6.87 -6.80 7.54
C ALA A 518 7.18 -7.70 8.76
N LYS A 519 8.20 -7.37 9.55
CA LYS A 519 8.50 -8.06 10.82
C LYS A 519 7.45 -7.77 11.89
N ASP A 520 7.04 -6.51 12.03
CA ASP A 520 6.01 -6.10 13.00
C ASP A 520 4.64 -6.73 12.70
N LEU A 521 4.33 -7.01 11.44
CA LEU A 521 3.11 -7.73 11.02
C LEU A 521 3.23 -9.25 11.14
N GLY A 522 4.44 -9.78 11.32
CA GLY A 522 4.72 -11.21 11.40
C GLY A 522 4.16 -11.87 12.67
N ALA A 523 4.28 -13.20 12.74
CA ALA A 523 3.72 -13.99 13.84
C ALA A 523 4.28 -13.62 15.23
N GLU A 524 5.49 -13.09 15.31
CA GLU A 524 6.15 -12.63 16.55
C GLU A 524 6.04 -11.11 16.76
N GLY A 525 5.50 -10.39 15.78
CA GLY A 525 5.39 -8.94 15.81
C GLY A 525 4.16 -8.42 16.56
N ALA A 526 4.00 -7.10 16.56
CA ALA A 526 2.85 -6.42 17.16
C ALA A 526 1.52 -6.79 16.48
N GLY A 527 1.54 -7.26 15.21
CA GLY A 527 0.36 -7.60 14.42
C GLY A 527 -0.30 -6.39 13.72
N ALA A 528 0.24 -5.20 13.92
CA ALA A 528 -0.12 -3.97 13.22
C ALA A 528 1.04 -2.97 13.27
N ALA A 529 1.12 -2.06 12.31
CA ALA A 529 2.06 -0.94 12.33
C ALA A 529 1.42 0.31 11.73
N MET A 530 1.74 1.47 12.30
CA MET A 530 1.31 2.75 11.73
C MET A 530 2.50 3.54 11.20
N VAL A 531 2.31 4.23 10.08
CA VAL A 531 3.32 5.10 9.48
C VAL A 531 2.75 6.49 9.26
N LEU A 532 3.45 7.49 9.77
CA LEU A 532 3.27 8.91 9.49
C LEU A 532 4.29 9.31 8.42
N ARG A 533 3.84 9.45 7.17
CA ARG A 533 4.68 9.79 6.03
C ARG A 533 4.71 11.29 5.76
N VAL A 534 5.92 11.81 5.56
CA VAL A 534 6.19 13.20 5.15
C VAL A 534 6.76 13.25 3.72
N GLY A 535 6.82 14.45 3.12
CA GLY A 535 7.32 14.64 1.75
C GLY A 535 6.34 14.22 0.65
N GLY A 536 5.07 14.02 1.02
CA GLY A 536 3.95 13.78 0.10
C GLY A 536 3.19 15.06 -0.25
N ARG A 537 1.98 14.87 -0.82
CA ARG A 537 1.02 15.97 -1.09
C ARG A 537 0.54 16.65 0.19
N TRP A 538 0.40 15.86 1.25
CA TRP A 538 -0.08 16.28 2.55
C TRP A 538 1.10 16.36 3.50
N THR A 539 0.99 17.21 4.53
CA THR A 539 1.99 17.28 5.60
C THR A 539 2.14 15.90 6.27
N TRP A 540 1.01 15.23 6.51
CA TRP A 540 0.94 13.89 7.08
C TRP A 540 0.15 12.96 6.17
N GLN A 541 0.77 11.90 5.70
CA GLN A 541 0.06 10.73 5.19
C GLN A 541 0.06 9.65 6.27
N VAL A 542 -1.12 9.28 6.75
CA VAL A 542 -1.31 8.27 7.79
C VAL A 542 -1.60 6.94 7.11
N GLU A 543 -0.80 5.93 7.43
CA GLU A 543 -0.95 4.56 6.93
C GLU A 543 -1.11 3.62 8.12
N LEU A 544 -2.16 2.81 8.12
CA LEU A 544 -2.28 1.66 9.00
C LEU A 544 -2.01 0.40 8.18
N HIS A 545 -0.99 -0.35 8.59
CA HIS A 545 -0.60 -1.62 8.02
C HIS A 545 -1.09 -2.76 8.92
N LEU A 546 -1.75 -3.73 8.31
CA LEU A 546 -2.26 -4.95 8.93
C LEU A 546 -1.86 -6.16 8.06
N PRO A 547 -1.84 -7.40 8.60
CA PRO A 547 -1.58 -8.60 7.80
C PRO A 547 -2.55 -8.75 6.62
N GLN A 548 -3.78 -8.25 6.78
CA GLN A 548 -4.82 -8.26 5.76
C GLN A 548 -4.75 -7.05 4.81
N GLY A 549 -3.73 -6.18 4.86
CA GLY A 549 -3.58 -5.06 3.94
C GLY A 549 -3.43 -3.71 4.63
N MET A 550 -3.65 -2.64 3.88
CA MET A 550 -3.33 -1.28 4.31
C MET A 550 -4.49 -0.33 4.03
N THR A 551 -4.77 0.54 5.00
CA THR A 551 -5.69 1.68 4.86
C THR A 551 -4.90 2.96 5.06
N ARG A 552 -5.06 3.95 4.16
CA ARG A 552 -4.26 5.18 4.18
C ARG A 552 -5.01 6.42 3.72
N GLY A 553 -4.72 7.55 4.35
CA GLY A 553 -5.23 8.87 3.94
C GLY A 553 -4.25 9.97 4.30
N GLY A 554 -4.50 11.21 3.87
CA GLY A 554 -3.64 12.35 4.21
C GLY A 554 -4.34 13.54 4.84
N THR A 555 -3.65 14.24 5.73
CA THR A 555 -4.13 15.42 6.46
C THR A 555 -3.00 16.42 6.68
N ASP A 556 -3.36 17.68 6.83
CA ASP A 556 -2.45 18.74 7.30
C ASP A 556 -2.66 19.06 8.79
N ASP A 557 -3.69 18.48 9.43
CA ASP A 557 -3.97 18.64 10.86
C ASP A 557 -3.33 17.51 11.67
N PHE A 558 -2.25 17.83 12.40
CA PHE A 558 -1.61 16.88 13.29
C PHE A 558 -2.44 16.55 14.54
N ALA A 559 -3.27 17.49 15.03
CA ALA A 559 -4.15 17.20 16.17
C ALA A 559 -5.17 16.12 15.82
N PHE A 560 -5.62 16.07 14.56
CA PHE A 560 -6.45 14.97 14.06
C PHE A 560 -5.72 13.63 14.10
N VAL A 561 -4.42 13.58 13.76
CA VAL A 561 -3.60 12.36 13.86
C VAL A 561 -3.51 11.88 15.32
N GLU A 562 -3.38 12.79 16.28
CA GLU A 562 -3.36 12.45 17.71
C GLU A 562 -4.67 11.82 18.18
N ARG A 563 -5.81 12.31 17.68
CA ARG A 563 -7.14 11.76 17.97
C ARG A 563 -7.33 10.39 17.34
N LEU A 564 -6.88 10.19 16.09
CA LEU A 564 -6.88 8.87 15.45
C LEU A 564 -6.08 7.84 16.28
N LEU A 565 -4.97 8.26 16.89
CA LEU A 565 -4.15 7.43 17.77
C LEU A 565 -4.69 7.26 19.19
N ALA A 566 -5.77 7.95 19.58
CA ALA A 566 -6.30 7.89 20.93
C ALA A 566 -6.62 6.47 21.44
N PRO A 567 -7.17 5.54 20.62
CA PRO A 567 -7.44 4.16 21.05
C PRO A 567 -6.18 3.34 21.37
N VAL A 568 -5.00 3.76 20.90
CA VAL A 568 -3.76 3.01 21.07
C VAL A 568 -3.13 3.34 22.42
N VAL A 569 -3.21 2.41 23.36
CA VAL A 569 -2.80 2.60 24.76
C VAL A 569 -1.28 2.65 24.91
N ALA A 570 -0.54 1.83 24.16
CA ALA A 570 0.91 1.73 24.29
C ALA A 570 1.58 1.73 22.91
N ARG A 571 2.57 2.61 22.73
CA ARG A 571 3.21 2.89 21.43
C ARG A 571 4.72 2.80 21.53
N ASP A 572 5.33 2.35 20.44
CA ASP A 572 6.74 2.56 20.13
C ASP A 572 6.80 3.64 19.04
N ILE A 573 7.14 4.87 19.41
CA ILE A 573 7.23 6.01 18.50
C ILE A 573 8.63 6.02 17.89
N ILE A 574 8.75 5.77 16.60
CA ILE A 574 10.03 5.56 15.93
C ILE A 574 10.28 6.65 14.89
N TYR A 575 11.21 7.55 15.16
CA TYR A 575 11.73 8.45 14.12
C TYR A 575 12.63 7.66 13.18
N SER A 576 12.26 7.57 11.91
CA SER A 576 13.11 7.00 10.85
C SER A 576 13.74 8.09 9.99
N CYS A 577 12.91 8.98 9.43
CA CYS A 577 13.37 10.06 8.55
C CYS A 577 12.29 11.14 8.41
N GLY A 578 12.68 12.40 8.65
CA GLY A 578 11.82 13.59 8.51
C GLY A 578 12.03 14.37 7.20
N VAL A 579 12.87 13.87 6.29
CA VAL A 579 13.22 14.60 5.06
C VAL A 579 11.98 14.75 4.17
N GLY A 580 11.72 15.99 3.76
CA GLY A 580 10.54 16.35 2.96
C GLY A 580 9.37 16.91 3.77
N HIS A 581 9.45 16.93 5.12
CA HIS A 581 8.51 17.70 5.92
C HIS A 581 8.63 19.21 5.59
N PRO A 582 7.52 19.98 5.50
CA PRO A 582 7.58 21.41 5.16
C PRO A 582 8.40 22.26 6.14
N ASP A 583 8.33 21.91 7.43
CA ASP A 583 9.12 22.54 8.50
C ASP A 583 9.67 21.48 9.47
N PRO A 584 10.78 20.79 9.15
CA PRO A 584 11.23 19.66 9.95
C PRO A 584 11.73 20.04 11.36
N GLY A 585 11.94 21.33 11.64
CA GLY A 585 12.28 21.82 12.99
C GLY A 585 11.15 21.64 14.01
N THR A 586 9.91 21.42 13.55
CA THR A 586 8.75 21.14 14.40
C THR A 586 8.57 19.66 14.75
N LEU A 587 9.27 18.75 14.07
CA LEU A 587 9.18 17.30 14.29
C LEU A 587 9.57 16.87 15.71
N PRO A 588 10.61 17.43 16.37
CA PRO A 588 10.93 17.08 17.75
C PRO A 588 9.74 17.29 18.69
N ASP A 589 9.09 18.45 18.62
CA ASP A 589 7.97 18.78 19.49
C ASP A 589 6.73 17.95 19.14
N THR A 590 6.48 17.72 17.85
CA THR A 590 5.43 16.82 17.35
C THR A 590 5.56 15.40 17.93
N LEU A 591 6.75 14.81 17.88
CA LEU A 591 7.00 13.45 18.39
C LEU A 591 6.92 13.38 19.92
N LEU A 592 7.40 14.42 20.62
CA LEU A 592 7.26 14.54 22.07
C LEU A 592 5.79 14.68 22.48
N ARG A 593 4.98 15.40 21.71
CA ARG A 593 3.54 15.58 21.97
C ARG A 593 2.74 14.29 21.84
N LEU A 594 3.17 13.39 20.94
CA LEU A 594 2.56 12.06 20.82
C LEU A 594 2.78 11.18 22.04
N ARG A 595 3.90 11.36 22.75
CA ARG A 595 4.29 10.51 23.87
C ARG A 595 3.31 10.65 25.03
N ARG A 596 2.81 9.52 25.52
CA ARG A 596 2.07 9.39 26.78
C ARG A 596 2.86 8.51 27.76
N GLU A 597 2.36 8.44 28.99
CA GLU A 597 2.86 7.48 29.96
C GLU A 597 2.82 6.07 29.39
N GLY A 598 3.88 5.31 29.65
CA GLY A 598 4.08 4.01 29.05
C GLY A 598 4.83 4.07 27.73
N ASP A 599 4.64 5.04 26.83
CA ASP A 599 5.25 5.01 25.49
C ASP A 599 6.78 5.07 25.46
N ARG A 600 7.35 4.50 24.39
CA ARG A 600 8.79 4.57 24.09
C ARG A 600 9.04 5.40 22.84
N ILE A 601 10.18 6.08 22.80
CA ILE A 601 10.70 6.79 21.63
C ILE A 601 12.03 6.18 21.22
N GLU A 602 12.14 5.77 19.96
CA GLU A 602 13.40 5.40 19.30
C GLU A 602 13.71 6.41 18.18
N VAL A 603 14.98 6.83 18.09
CA VAL A 603 15.46 7.68 16.99
C VAL A 603 16.48 6.91 16.16
N LEU A 604 16.12 6.65 14.90
CA LEU A 604 16.98 6.03 13.90
C LEU A 604 17.65 7.11 13.05
N PHE A 605 18.98 7.05 12.93
CA PHE A 605 19.74 7.98 12.09
C PHE A 605 19.91 7.41 10.67
N HIS A 606 18.83 7.40 9.88
CA HIS A 606 18.92 7.08 8.45
C HIS A 606 19.49 8.24 7.63
N ASP A 607 19.51 9.44 8.19
CA ASP A 607 20.13 10.65 7.68
C ASP A 607 20.60 11.52 8.87
N TYR A 608 21.25 12.65 8.57
CA TYR A 608 21.70 13.60 9.59
C TYR A 608 20.79 14.82 9.72
N LEU A 609 19.53 14.75 9.29
CA LEU A 609 18.56 15.83 9.50
C LEU A 609 18.50 16.25 10.96
N PRO A 610 18.53 15.34 11.97
CA PRO A 610 18.58 15.76 13.36
C PRO A 610 19.82 16.59 13.72
N ILE A 611 20.96 16.44 13.02
CA ILE A 611 22.17 17.23 13.26
C ILE A 611 22.11 18.57 12.53
N SER A 612 21.66 18.58 11.28
CA SER A 612 21.65 19.75 10.42
C SER A 612 20.54 19.66 9.34
N PRO A 613 19.90 20.78 8.96
CA PRO A 613 18.96 20.85 7.84
C PRO A 613 19.53 20.31 6.52
N SER A 614 20.83 20.51 6.28
CA SER A 614 21.58 19.71 5.32
C SER A 614 21.76 18.31 5.90
N TYR A 615 20.78 17.45 5.62
CA TYR A 615 20.72 16.07 6.10
C TYR A 615 21.87 15.19 5.58
N THR A 616 22.64 15.71 4.62
CA THR A 616 23.86 15.10 4.09
C THR A 616 25.15 15.63 4.70
N LEU A 617 25.09 16.62 5.60
CA LEU A 617 26.25 17.32 6.17
C LEU A 617 27.16 17.92 5.10
N THR A 618 26.59 18.31 3.96
CA THR A 618 27.30 19.05 2.92
C THR A 618 26.91 20.51 2.96
N ASP A 619 27.87 21.38 2.74
CA ASP A 619 27.70 22.83 2.68
C ASP A 619 27.08 23.32 1.34
N VAL A 620 26.98 24.64 1.16
CA VAL A 620 26.43 25.26 -0.06
C VAL A 620 27.23 24.94 -1.33
N ASP A 621 28.53 24.65 -1.20
CA ASP A 621 29.39 24.23 -2.30
C ASP A 621 29.23 22.73 -2.62
N GLY A 622 28.42 22.01 -1.83
CA GLY A 622 28.22 20.57 -1.92
C GLY A 622 29.41 19.76 -1.40
N ARG A 623 30.25 20.35 -0.55
CA ARG A 623 31.42 19.69 0.04
C ARG A 623 31.10 19.19 1.44
N HIS A 624 31.75 18.10 1.85
CA HIS A 624 31.66 17.62 3.24
C HIS A 624 32.92 18.03 4.00
N ARG A 625 32.78 18.98 4.93
CA ARG A 625 33.88 19.50 5.78
C ARG A 625 33.86 18.95 7.22
N GLY A 626 33.11 17.87 7.45
CA GLY A 626 32.95 17.26 8.77
C GLY A 626 31.65 17.65 9.47
N LEU A 627 31.68 17.66 10.80
CA LEU A 627 30.54 18.09 11.62
C LEU A 627 30.48 19.63 11.64
N PRO A 628 29.35 20.26 11.25
CA PRO A 628 29.26 21.71 11.22
C PRO A 628 29.25 22.29 12.65
N ASP A 629 29.90 23.45 12.83
CA ASP A 629 29.89 24.18 14.09
C ASP A 629 28.46 24.68 14.41
N PRO A 630 27.96 24.62 15.64
CA PRO A 630 26.64 25.17 15.97
C PRO A 630 26.44 26.66 15.58
N GLN A 631 27.52 27.43 15.47
CA GLN A 631 27.55 28.83 15.03
C GLN A 631 27.73 28.99 13.52
N ASP A 632 27.80 27.89 12.76
CA ASP A 632 27.97 27.90 11.31
C ASP A 632 26.91 28.78 10.62
N CYS A 633 27.40 29.61 9.71
CA CYS A 633 26.62 30.57 8.96
C CYS A 633 26.35 30.11 7.52
N ASP A 634 26.85 28.96 7.11
CA ASP A 634 26.58 28.39 5.80
C ASP A 634 25.07 28.23 5.58
N PRO A 635 24.51 28.76 4.47
CA PRO A 635 23.08 28.67 4.18
C PRO A 635 22.54 27.23 4.09
N ALA A 636 23.37 26.23 3.74
CA ALA A 636 22.95 24.83 3.67
C ALA A 636 22.64 24.24 5.06
N HIS A 637 23.30 24.72 6.10
CA HIS A 637 23.07 24.30 7.49
C HIS A 637 21.96 25.12 8.18
N ARG A 638 21.27 26.01 7.46
CA ARG A 638 20.18 26.84 7.99
C ARG A 638 18.81 26.42 7.45
N PRO A 639 17.82 26.15 8.32
CA PRO A 639 16.47 25.86 7.88
C PRO A 639 15.78 27.11 7.33
N ARG A 640 14.78 26.91 6.47
CA ARG A 640 14.04 28.00 5.82
C ARG A 640 13.20 28.85 6.77
N ASN A 641 12.93 28.35 7.98
CA ASN A 641 12.16 29.05 9.01
C ASN A 641 13.01 30.07 9.80
N GLY A 642 14.28 30.27 9.43
CA GLY A 642 15.14 31.31 9.98
C GLY A 642 15.86 30.94 11.28
N LEU A 643 15.72 29.70 11.78
CA LEU A 643 16.49 29.25 12.94
C LEU A 643 18.00 29.19 12.62
N SER A 644 18.82 29.41 13.64
CA SER A 644 20.26 29.07 13.58
C SER A 644 20.47 27.56 13.69
N LEU A 645 21.65 27.06 13.26
CA LEU A 645 22.02 25.66 13.44
C LEU A 645 22.04 25.27 14.92
N HIS A 646 22.55 26.14 15.81
CA HIS A 646 22.48 25.92 17.26
C HIS A 646 21.05 25.72 17.78
N GLN A 647 20.09 26.56 17.34
CA GLN A 647 18.68 26.40 17.72
C GLN A 647 18.08 25.11 17.18
N TRP A 648 18.40 24.75 15.93
CA TRP A 648 18.01 23.48 15.33
C TRP A 648 18.49 22.29 16.16
N GLN A 649 19.79 22.26 16.46
CA GLN A 649 20.40 21.21 17.27
C GLN A 649 19.80 21.15 18.67
N ARG A 650 19.49 22.30 19.27
CA ARG A 650 18.80 22.35 20.58
C ARG A 650 17.41 21.72 20.50
N GLN A 651 16.64 21.96 19.45
CA GLN A 651 15.31 21.38 19.27
C GLN A 651 15.37 19.86 19.15
N TRP A 652 16.22 19.33 18.28
CA TRP A 652 16.43 17.87 18.14
C TRP A 652 17.06 17.24 19.37
N GLY A 653 17.96 17.96 20.04
CA GLY A 653 18.58 17.56 21.29
C GLY A 653 17.57 17.31 22.41
N ARG A 654 16.42 18.01 22.44
CA ARG A 654 15.32 17.73 23.37
C ARG A 654 14.69 16.37 23.13
N LEU A 655 14.39 16.03 21.87
CA LEU A 655 13.86 14.71 21.51
C LEU A 655 14.85 13.60 21.87
N LEU A 656 16.13 13.78 21.51
CA LEU A 656 17.20 12.82 21.83
C LEU A 656 17.44 12.68 23.34
N GLY A 657 17.27 13.77 24.10
CA GLY A 657 17.35 13.75 25.57
C GLY A 657 16.19 12.99 26.22
N ALA A 658 15.02 12.97 25.58
CA ALA A 658 13.84 12.26 26.04
C ALA A 658 13.75 10.81 25.53
N CYS A 659 14.41 10.47 24.42
CA CYS A 659 14.24 9.14 23.80
C CYS A 659 14.84 8.00 24.63
N ASP A 660 14.28 6.81 24.43
CA ASP A 660 14.67 5.58 25.11
C ASP A 660 15.87 4.92 24.40
N ALA A 661 15.96 5.06 23.07
CA ALA A 661 17.05 4.52 22.27
C ALA A 661 17.44 5.43 21.10
N VAL A 662 18.73 5.45 20.77
CA VAL A 662 19.26 6.05 19.54
C VAL A 662 19.99 4.97 18.76
N THR A 663 19.58 4.73 17.51
CA THR A 663 20.19 3.72 16.66
C THR A 663 20.89 4.37 15.47
N VAL A 664 22.17 4.06 15.30
CA VAL A 664 23.01 4.47 14.17
C VAL A 664 23.51 3.23 13.41
N PHE A 665 23.95 3.41 12.16
CA PHE A 665 24.21 2.29 11.25
C PHE A 665 25.68 2.12 10.85
N SER A 666 26.57 2.97 11.37
CA SER A 666 28.03 2.87 11.19
C SER A 666 28.78 3.50 12.37
N ALA A 667 30.07 3.20 12.49
CA ALA A 667 30.91 3.79 13.54
C ALA A 667 31.09 5.31 13.33
N ASP A 668 31.18 5.76 12.07
CA ASP A 668 31.27 7.16 11.70
C ASP A 668 29.98 7.91 12.02
N SER A 669 28.81 7.31 11.75
CA SER A 669 27.52 7.86 12.19
C SER A 669 27.49 8.03 13.70
N GLN A 670 27.98 7.04 14.46
CA GLN A 670 28.06 7.11 15.92
C GLN A 670 28.95 8.27 16.38
N ARG A 671 30.13 8.42 15.77
CA ARG A 671 31.08 9.51 16.06
C ARG A 671 30.46 10.88 15.78
N LEU A 672 29.80 11.07 14.64
CA LEU A 672 29.14 12.32 14.26
C LEU A 672 27.99 12.67 15.20
N VAL A 673 27.14 11.69 15.54
CA VAL A 673 26.01 11.89 16.46
C VAL A 673 26.50 12.20 17.86
N LEU A 674 27.55 11.52 18.37
CA LEU A 674 28.15 11.81 19.67
C LEU A 674 28.83 13.18 19.71
N GLY A 675 29.42 13.61 18.60
CA GLY A 675 29.99 14.95 18.46
C GLY A 675 28.93 16.05 18.56
N ALA A 676 27.78 15.85 17.92
CA ALA A 676 26.66 16.80 17.98
C ALA A 676 25.87 16.71 19.31
N TYR A 677 25.74 15.51 19.87
CA TYR A 677 24.87 15.20 21.00
C TYR A 677 25.54 14.28 22.03
N PRO A 678 26.54 14.77 22.79
CA PRO A 678 27.27 13.96 23.77
C PRO A 678 26.38 13.30 24.82
N GLN A 679 25.24 13.93 25.17
CA GLN A 679 24.28 13.42 26.14
C GLN A 679 23.65 12.07 25.74
N THR A 680 23.74 11.68 24.47
CA THR A 680 23.19 10.41 23.96
C THR A 680 24.09 9.20 24.22
N ALA A 681 25.30 9.38 24.76
CA ALA A 681 26.34 8.35 24.89
C ALA A 681 25.87 7.04 25.55
N ARG A 682 25.01 7.12 26.57
CA ARG A 682 24.51 5.92 27.26
C ARG A 682 23.47 5.14 26.46
N ARG A 683 22.76 5.79 25.52
CA ARG A 683 21.59 5.24 24.79
C ARG A 683 21.87 4.95 23.32
N ILE A 684 22.93 5.50 22.74
CA ILE A 684 23.31 5.26 21.36
C ILE A 684 23.83 3.84 21.16
N ARG A 685 23.37 3.17 20.09
CA ARG A 685 23.80 1.83 19.70
C ARG A 685 24.02 1.76 18.19
N THR A 686 25.12 1.15 17.79
CA THR A 686 25.45 0.91 16.38
C THR A 686 24.89 -0.45 15.97
N ARG A 687 23.93 -0.46 15.04
CA ARG A 687 23.27 -1.67 14.53
C ARG A 687 23.23 -1.62 13.01
N PRO A 688 24.31 -1.99 12.31
CA PRO A 688 24.37 -1.95 10.86
C PRO A 688 23.20 -2.69 10.20
N HIS A 689 22.73 -2.18 9.06
CA HIS A 689 21.67 -2.85 8.31
C HIS A 689 22.16 -4.18 7.71
N GLN A 690 21.22 -5.04 7.36
CA GLN A 690 21.53 -6.25 6.60
C GLN A 690 21.36 -5.98 5.09
N PRO A 691 22.15 -6.65 4.22
CA PRO A 691 21.91 -6.60 2.79
C PRO A 691 20.47 -6.99 2.44
N LEU A 692 19.83 -6.22 1.55
CA LEU A 692 18.41 -6.41 1.21
C LEU A 692 18.16 -7.67 0.37
N ALA A 693 19.19 -8.18 -0.29
CA ALA A 693 19.14 -9.40 -1.09
C ALA A 693 20.54 -10.04 -1.13
N LYS A 694 20.59 -11.35 -1.41
CA LYS A 694 21.85 -12.03 -1.72
C LYS A 694 22.23 -11.72 -3.16
N VAL A 695 23.37 -11.06 -3.36
CA VAL A 695 23.96 -10.86 -4.69
C VAL A 695 25.02 -11.95 -4.90
N PRO A 696 24.91 -12.78 -5.96
CA PRO A 696 25.91 -13.78 -6.28
C PRO A 696 27.27 -13.16 -6.63
N ARG A 697 28.35 -13.88 -6.31
CA ARG A 697 29.68 -13.53 -6.80
C ARG A 697 29.72 -13.60 -8.32
N CYS A 698 30.41 -12.64 -8.93
CA CYS A 698 30.59 -12.54 -10.37
C CYS A 698 32.00 -13.00 -10.75
N LEU A 699 32.13 -13.66 -11.89
CA LEU A 699 33.43 -13.94 -12.47
C LEU A 699 33.95 -12.67 -13.19
N PRO A 700 35.25 -12.35 -13.08
CA PRO A 700 35.83 -11.23 -13.83
C PRO A 700 35.67 -11.48 -15.34
N PRO A 701 35.25 -10.47 -16.12
CA PRO A 701 35.16 -10.61 -17.57
C PRO A 701 36.56 -10.76 -18.21
N SER A 702 36.75 -11.80 -19.02
CA SER A 702 38.04 -12.10 -19.68
C SER A 702 38.29 -11.21 -20.91
N GLY A 703 39.52 -10.71 -21.08
CA GLY A 703 40.06 -10.23 -22.37
C GLY A 703 39.41 -8.97 -22.96
N ARG A 704 38.80 -8.11 -22.14
CA ARG A 704 38.18 -6.84 -22.57
C ARG A 704 38.86 -5.63 -21.95
N ARG A 705 38.67 -4.46 -22.60
CA ARG A 705 38.97 -3.14 -22.03
C ARG A 705 38.36 -3.06 -20.61
N PRO A 706 39.11 -2.64 -19.57
CA PRO A 706 38.58 -2.48 -18.21
C PRO A 706 37.34 -1.59 -18.17
N VAL A 707 36.36 -1.89 -17.29
CA VAL A 707 35.12 -1.10 -17.19
C VAL A 707 34.79 -0.84 -15.72
N ILE A 708 34.74 0.45 -15.39
CA ILE A 708 34.28 0.92 -14.09
C ILE A 708 32.76 0.86 -14.06
N GLY A 709 32.21 0.05 -13.16
CA GLY A 709 30.81 0.03 -12.80
C GLY A 709 30.49 1.08 -11.74
N ILE A 710 29.36 1.75 -11.86
CA ILE A 710 28.76 2.59 -10.81
C ILE A 710 27.36 2.09 -10.55
N LEU A 711 27.02 1.81 -9.29
CA LEU A 711 25.75 1.18 -8.92
C LEU A 711 24.83 2.18 -8.22
N GLY A 712 23.56 2.22 -8.61
CA GLY A 712 22.50 2.97 -7.94
C GLY A 712 22.07 4.26 -8.64
N ASN A 713 21.05 4.91 -8.07
CA ASN A 713 20.61 6.23 -8.52
C ASN A 713 21.52 7.32 -7.93
N ILE A 714 22.22 8.05 -8.80
CA ILE A 714 23.28 9.00 -8.44
C ILE A 714 22.73 10.44 -8.49
N GLY A 715 22.40 10.97 -7.31
CA GLY A 715 22.12 12.40 -7.09
C GLY A 715 23.39 13.22 -6.87
N ALA A 716 23.25 14.54 -6.72
CA ALA A 716 24.37 15.44 -6.45
C ALA A 716 25.22 14.96 -5.25
N GLN A 717 24.57 14.67 -4.12
CA GLN A 717 25.19 14.17 -2.89
C GLN A 717 25.84 12.79 -3.04
N LYS A 718 25.37 11.98 -3.99
CA LYS A 718 25.96 10.67 -4.30
C LYS A 718 27.08 10.77 -5.35
N GLY A 719 27.55 11.98 -5.66
CA GLY A 719 28.67 12.22 -6.56
C GLY A 719 28.30 12.34 -8.02
N ALA A 720 27.11 12.82 -8.39
CA ALA A 720 26.75 13.00 -9.81
C ALA A 720 27.76 13.90 -10.57
N ALA A 721 28.33 14.92 -9.90
CA ALA A 721 29.39 15.75 -10.44
C ALA A 721 30.68 14.95 -10.71
N VAL A 722 31.07 14.09 -9.76
CA VAL A 722 32.21 13.17 -9.86
C VAL A 722 32.04 12.25 -11.07
N VAL A 723 30.86 11.62 -11.20
CA VAL A 723 30.56 10.72 -12.33
C VAL A 723 30.60 11.46 -13.66
N ALA A 724 30.05 12.67 -13.71
CA ALA A 724 30.06 13.48 -14.93
C ALA A 724 31.49 13.86 -15.34
N ASP A 725 32.33 14.34 -14.41
CA ASP A 725 33.72 14.68 -14.72
C ASP A 725 34.55 13.45 -15.12
N LEU A 726 34.42 12.37 -14.35
CA LEU A 726 35.06 11.08 -14.63
C LEU A 726 34.70 10.58 -16.04
N SER A 727 33.42 10.65 -16.42
CA SER A 727 32.96 10.19 -17.74
C SER A 727 33.63 10.95 -18.89
N LYS A 728 33.82 12.27 -18.75
CA LYS A 728 34.46 13.11 -19.76
C LYS A 728 35.95 12.78 -19.88
N ARG A 729 36.64 12.60 -18.75
CA ARG A 729 38.07 12.25 -18.74
C ARG A 729 38.33 10.87 -19.34
N LEU A 730 37.51 9.88 -19.00
CA LEU A 730 37.59 8.54 -19.57
C LEU A 730 37.33 8.53 -21.08
N ALA A 731 36.44 9.40 -21.57
CA ALA A 731 36.14 9.53 -23.00
C ALA A 731 37.34 10.05 -23.82
N MET A 732 38.27 10.80 -23.19
CA MET A 732 39.48 11.33 -23.83
C MET A 732 40.59 10.28 -24.00
N SER A 733 40.75 9.34 -23.06
CA SER A 733 41.82 8.34 -23.11
C SER A 733 41.43 7.05 -23.84
N ASP A 734 40.14 6.74 -23.87
CA ASP A 734 39.54 5.50 -24.41
C ASP A 734 40.11 4.17 -23.88
N ARG A 735 40.88 4.22 -22.78
CA ARG A 735 41.53 3.06 -22.15
C ARG A 735 40.65 2.30 -21.16
N ILE A 736 39.71 2.98 -20.51
CA ILE A 736 38.83 2.41 -19.47
C ILE A 736 37.40 2.86 -19.72
N GLY A 737 36.44 1.92 -19.74
CA GLY A 737 35.03 2.19 -19.96
C GLY A 737 34.31 2.58 -18.66
N LEU A 738 33.10 3.15 -18.80
CA LEU A 738 32.24 3.52 -17.68
C LEU A 738 30.83 3.00 -17.90
N ALA A 739 30.30 2.26 -16.93
CA ALA A 739 28.94 1.76 -16.94
C ALA A 739 28.20 2.14 -15.65
N LEU A 740 27.21 3.03 -15.77
CA LEU A 740 26.28 3.40 -14.71
C LEU A 740 25.07 2.46 -14.74
N ILE A 741 24.97 1.63 -13.70
CA ILE A 741 23.85 0.74 -13.42
C ILE A 741 22.89 1.45 -12.48
N GLY A 742 22.03 2.28 -13.07
CA GLY A 742 21.13 3.17 -12.35
C GLY A 742 20.82 4.41 -13.17
N ASN A 743 20.23 5.42 -12.52
CA ASN A 743 19.95 6.72 -13.12
C ASN A 743 20.85 7.80 -12.50
N ILE A 744 21.34 8.73 -13.29
CA ILE A 744 21.99 9.95 -12.79
C ILE A 744 21.01 11.13 -12.80
N ASP A 745 21.18 12.07 -11.87
CA ASP A 745 20.46 13.34 -11.89
C ASP A 745 20.64 14.02 -13.27
N PRO A 746 19.54 14.33 -14.01
CA PRO A 746 19.60 14.96 -15.33
C PRO A 746 20.25 16.35 -15.37
N ALA A 747 20.54 16.97 -14.21
CA ALA A 747 21.35 18.17 -14.14
C ALA A 747 22.83 17.91 -14.49
N PHE A 748 23.31 16.67 -14.34
CA PHE A 748 24.70 16.27 -14.57
C PHE A 748 24.79 15.42 -15.84
N ALA A 749 25.32 16.01 -16.91
CA ALA A 749 25.49 15.30 -18.17
C ALA A 749 26.76 14.43 -18.13
N ILE A 750 26.58 13.13 -18.35
CA ILE A 750 27.68 12.19 -18.63
C ILE A 750 27.99 12.19 -20.14
N ASP A 751 29.23 11.83 -20.47
CA ASP A 751 29.67 11.69 -21.85
C ASP A 751 28.87 10.60 -22.61
N PRO A 752 28.53 10.79 -23.90
CA PRO A 752 27.80 9.80 -24.69
C PRO A 752 28.48 8.42 -24.80
N LYS A 753 29.81 8.34 -24.62
CA LYS A 753 30.54 7.06 -24.58
C LYS A 753 30.26 6.26 -23.30
N ALA A 754 29.83 6.90 -22.22
CA ALA A 754 29.49 6.21 -20.98
C ALA A 754 28.12 5.52 -21.09
N ILE A 755 28.04 4.29 -20.58
CA ILE A 755 26.80 3.51 -20.58
C ILE A 755 25.94 3.95 -19.39
N CYS A 756 24.66 4.25 -19.63
CA CYS A 756 23.67 4.47 -18.57
C CYS A 756 22.52 3.48 -18.75
N HIS A 757 22.45 2.48 -17.88
CA HIS A 757 21.46 1.40 -17.96
C HIS A 757 20.05 1.87 -17.59
N GLY A 758 19.92 2.71 -16.54
CA GLY A 758 18.65 3.03 -15.91
C GLY A 758 18.33 2.14 -14.71
N SER A 759 17.06 2.11 -14.30
CA SER A 759 16.62 1.32 -13.13
C SER A 759 16.91 -0.18 -13.31
N TYR A 760 17.29 -0.84 -12.22
CA TYR A 760 17.64 -2.28 -12.19
C TYR A 760 16.98 -2.95 -10.97
N ARG A 761 16.79 -4.28 -11.01
CA ARG A 761 16.54 -5.07 -9.79
C ARG A 761 17.85 -5.64 -9.27
N ARG A 762 17.96 -5.83 -7.95
CA ARG A 762 19.19 -6.34 -7.30
C ARG A 762 19.62 -7.70 -7.85
N GLU A 763 18.67 -8.56 -8.17
CA GLU A 763 18.88 -9.86 -8.81
C GLU A 763 19.53 -9.76 -10.21
N ASP A 764 19.42 -8.61 -10.89
CA ASP A 764 19.94 -8.40 -12.23
C ASP A 764 21.45 -8.04 -12.22
N ILE A 765 22.02 -7.68 -11.07
CA ILE A 765 23.40 -7.18 -10.96
C ILE A 765 24.42 -8.11 -11.66
N PRO A 766 24.43 -9.44 -11.44
CA PRO A 766 25.39 -10.32 -12.11
C PRO A 766 25.28 -10.32 -13.63
N ALA A 767 24.04 -10.31 -14.16
CA ALA A 767 23.81 -10.26 -15.59
C ALA A 767 24.28 -8.92 -16.20
N LEU A 768 24.10 -7.82 -15.47
CA LEU A 768 24.55 -6.49 -15.89
C LEU A 768 26.07 -6.36 -15.83
N VAL A 769 26.72 -6.94 -14.82
CA VAL A 769 28.19 -7.05 -14.74
C VAL A 769 28.74 -7.74 -15.98
N ALA A 770 28.21 -8.92 -16.31
CA ALA A 770 28.62 -9.68 -17.49
C ALA A 770 28.35 -8.93 -18.80
N ARG A 771 27.14 -8.33 -18.93
CA ARG A 771 26.72 -7.58 -20.12
C ARG A 771 27.66 -6.43 -20.45
N TYR A 772 28.03 -5.65 -19.44
CA TYR A 772 28.83 -4.45 -19.62
C TYR A 772 30.33 -4.67 -19.42
N GLY A 773 30.74 -5.89 -19.06
CA GLY A 773 32.13 -6.21 -18.80
C GLY A 773 32.70 -5.47 -17.60
N ILE A 774 31.88 -5.22 -16.57
CA ILE A 774 32.30 -4.54 -15.35
C ILE A 774 33.30 -5.43 -14.60
N ASP A 775 34.48 -4.90 -14.34
CA ASP A 775 35.55 -5.61 -13.61
C ASP A 775 35.94 -4.91 -12.30
N ARG A 776 35.44 -3.69 -12.08
CA ARG A 776 35.67 -2.89 -10.88
C ARG A 776 34.51 -1.97 -10.59
N TRP A 777 34.28 -1.65 -9.32
CA TRP A 777 33.21 -0.74 -8.89
C TRP A 777 33.75 0.56 -8.32
N LEU A 778 33.05 1.66 -8.59
CA LEU A 778 33.20 2.92 -7.90
C LEU A 778 31.89 3.29 -7.20
N ILE A 779 31.97 3.60 -5.91
CA ILE A 779 30.91 4.24 -5.12
C ILE A 779 31.28 5.72 -4.96
N PRO A 780 30.71 6.62 -5.78
CA PRO A 780 31.18 8.01 -5.88
C PRO A 780 30.60 8.94 -4.80
N SER A 781 30.06 8.39 -3.70
CA SER A 781 29.30 9.16 -2.72
C SER A 781 30.20 10.14 -1.94
N ILE A 782 29.89 11.43 -2.01
CA ILE A 782 30.70 12.53 -1.44
C ILE A 782 30.19 13.01 -0.06
N TRP A 783 29.20 12.31 0.49
CA TRP A 783 28.64 12.57 1.82
C TRP A 783 28.76 11.30 2.67
N PRO A 784 28.91 11.42 4.00
CA PRO A 784 29.05 10.26 4.89
C PRO A 784 27.75 9.45 4.88
N GLU A 785 27.61 8.41 4.07
CA GLU A 785 26.37 7.62 4.09
C GLU A 785 26.22 6.97 5.47
N THR A 786 25.02 7.04 6.03
CA THR A 786 24.69 6.35 7.29
C THR A 786 24.74 4.83 7.11
N TRP A 787 24.30 4.37 5.94
CA TRP A 787 24.48 3.02 5.42
C TRP A 787 24.38 3.02 3.89
N SER A 788 25.19 2.20 3.24
CA SER A 788 25.25 2.14 1.77
C SER A 788 24.90 0.76 1.21
N TYR A 789 23.64 0.56 0.83
CA TYR A 789 23.21 -0.70 0.19
C TYR A 789 23.96 -0.98 -1.11
N THR A 790 24.19 0.03 -1.94
CA THR A 790 24.93 -0.10 -3.20
C THR A 790 26.38 -0.50 -2.99
N THR A 791 27.01 -0.05 -1.90
CA THR A 791 28.37 -0.49 -1.53
C THR A 791 28.38 -1.98 -1.20
N HIS A 792 27.42 -2.44 -0.40
CA HIS A 792 27.33 -3.86 -0.02
C HIS A 792 26.95 -4.75 -1.21
N GLU A 793 26.06 -4.28 -2.09
CA GLU A 793 25.72 -4.96 -3.36
C GLU A 793 26.94 -5.09 -4.27
N ALA A 794 27.75 -4.04 -4.42
CA ALA A 794 29.00 -4.06 -5.19
C ALA A 794 30.05 -4.98 -4.57
N LEU A 795 30.25 -4.93 -3.25
CA LEU A 795 31.17 -5.82 -2.53
C LEU A 795 30.77 -7.30 -2.65
N ALA A 796 29.47 -7.58 -2.63
CA ALA A 796 28.94 -8.94 -2.74
C ALA A 796 29.22 -9.59 -4.11
N THR A 797 29.45 -8.80 -5.17
CA THR A 797 29.88 -9.36 -6.47
C THR A 797 31.29 -9.96 -6.41
N GLY A 798 32.08 -9.67 -5.38
CA GLY A 798 33.47 -10.10 -5.25
C GLY A 798 34.46 -9.37 -6.16
N LEU A 799 34.04 -8.27 -6.80
CA LEU A 799 34.91 -7.41 -7.60
C LEU A 799 35.53 -6.32 -6.72
N PRO A 800 36.70 -5.77 -7.07
CA PRO A 800 37.31 -4.69 -6.32
C PRO A 800 36.43 -3.43 -6.33
N VAL A 801 36.28 -2.80 -5.15
CA VAL A 801 35.43 -1.63 -4.95
C VAL A 801 36.27 -0.45 -4.45
N TRP A 802 36.07 0.72 -5.05
CA TRP A 802 36.61 2.00 -4.59
C TRP A 802 35.50 2.92 -4.10
N CYS A 803 35.80 3.69 -3.06
CA CYS A 803 34.95 4.78 -2.60
C CYS A 803 35.79 5.88 -1.94
N PHE A 804 35.16 6.96 -1.49
CA PHE A 804 35.81 7.99 -0.69
C PHE A 804 35.84 7.58 0.80
N ASP A 805 36.89 7.98 1.52
CA ASP A 805 37.15 7.58 2.91
C ASP A 805 36.27 8.35 3.91
N LEU A 806 34.97 8.09 3.86
CA LEU A 806 33.96 8.73 4.68
C LEU A 806 32.72 7.84 4.84
N GLY A 807 32.01 8.00 5.95
CA GLY A 807 30.76 7.30 6.25
C GLY A 807 30.86 5.77 6.26
N ALA A 808 29.69 5.15 6.24
CA ALA A 808 29.52 3.70 6.21
C ALA A 808 30.11 3.05 4.95
N GLN A 809 30.10 3.76 3.81
CA GLN A 809 30.70 3.24 2.58
C GLN A 809 32.22 3.07 2.71
N GLY A 810 32.90 4.01 3.37
CA GLY A 810 34.35 3.94 3.60
C GLY A 810 34.70 2.81 4.57
N GLU A 811 33.94 2.67 5.66
CA GLU A 811 34.07 1.56 6.61
C GLU A 811 33.94 0.20 5.92
N ALA A 812 32.88 0.01 5.13
CA ALA A 812 32.62 -1.27 4.45
C ALA A 812 33.72 -1.63 3.44
N VAL A 813 34.20 -0.66 2.65
CA VAL A 813 35.27 -0.90 1.67
C VAL A 813 36.62 -1.13 2.35
N ARG A 814 36.96 -0.42 3.44
CA ARG A 814 38.17 -0.71 4.22
C ARG A 814 38.14 -2.12 4.80
N ALA A 815 37.03 -2.53 5.42
CA ALA A 815 36.87 -3.87 5.95
C ALA A 815 37.03 -4.94 4.85
N ALA A 816 36.41 -4.72 3.68
CA ALA A 816 36.55 -5.62 2.54
C ALA A 816 38.00 -5.69 2.02
N ARG A 817 38.68 -4.55 1.88
CA ARG A 817 40.09 -4.51 1.46
C ARG A 817 40.99 -5.26 2.43
N HIS A 818 40.78 -5.14 3.74
CA HIS A 818 41.53 -5.90 4.74
C HIS A 818 41.35 -7.42 4.57
N MET A 819 40.17 -7.87 4.12
CA MET A 819 39.89 -9.30 3.91
C MET A 819 40.36 -9.82 2.55
N THR A 820 40.25 -9.03 1.48
CA THR A 820 40.47 -9.50 0.09
C THR A 820 41.79 -9.01 -0.52
N GLY A 821 42.42 -7.99 0.07
CA GLY A 821 43.56 -7.28 -0.52
C GLY A 821 43.22 -6.40 -1.73
N GLN A 822 41.94 -6.29 -2.10
CA GLN A 822 41.50 -5.62 -3.32
C GLN A 822 40.61 -4.39 -3.04
N GLY A 823 40.63 -3.41 -3.96
CA GLY A 823 39.89 -2.15 -3.81
C GLY A 823 40.53 -1.18 -2.80
N GLY A 824 39.79 -0.15 -2.39
CA GLY A 824 40.26 0.76 -1.35
C GLY A 824 39.50 2.08 -1.23
N THR A 825 39.83 2.85 -0.19
CA THR A 825 39.27 4.19 0.04
C THR A 825 40.25 5.28 -0.39
N LEU A 826 39.69 6.41 -0.81
CA LEU A 826 40.44 7.58 -1.25
C LEU A 826 40.09 8.78 -0.36
N PRO A 827 41.07 9.56 0.12
CA PRO A 827 40.79 10.74 0.93
C PRO A 827 40.08 11.81 0.10
N LEU A 828 39.22 12.60 0.75
CA LEU A 828 38.76 13.86 0.20
C LEU A 828 39.75 14.97 0.55
N LYS A 829 40.08 15.84 -0.41
CA LYS A 829 40.89 17.03 -0.20
C LYS A 829 39.97 18.24 -0.13
N ASP A 830 39.99 18.98 0.99
CA ASP A 830 39.08 20.10 1.26
C ASP A 830 37.58 19.77 1.05
N GLY A 831 37.19 18.54 1.38
CA GLY A 831 35.82 18.05 1.25
C GLY A 831 35.36 17.72 -0.18
N TYR A 832 36.29 17.63 -1.15
CA TYR A 832 36.01 17.24 -2.53
C TYR A 832 37.02 16.20 -3.06
N PRO A 833 36.62 15.29 -3.95
CA PRO A 833 37.54 14.25 -4.43
C PRO A 833 38.53 14.77 -5.48
N ASP A 834 39.77 14.29 -5.38
CA ASP A 834 40.77 14.43 -6.44
C ASP A 834 40.52 13.36 -7.52
N ILE A 835 39.97 13.80 -8.66
CA ILE A 835 39.58 12.92 -9.77
C ILE A 835 40.80 12.28 -10.45
N GLU A 836 41.96 12.94 -10.47
CA GLU A 836 43.18 12.39 -11.05
C GLU A 836 43.75 11.30 -10.15
N ALA A 837 43.79 11.53 -8.83
CA ALA A 837 44.18 10.51 -7.87
C ALA A 837 43.21 9.30 -7.90
N LEU A 838 41.91 9.54 -8.04
CA LEU A 838 40.89 8.51 -8.22
C LEU A 838 41.14 7.67 -9.49
N LEU A 839 41.39 8.33 -10.62
CA LEU A 839 41.69 7.65 -11.89
C LEU A 839 42.96 6.81 -11.78
N ALA A 840 44.03 7.37 -11.21
CA ALA A 840 45.28 6.67 -11.02
C ALA A 840 45.10 5.41 -10.14
N ALA A 841 44.38 5.54 -9.02
CA ALA A 841 44.14 4.43 -8.10
C ALA A 841 43.29 3.30 -8.70
N ILE A 842 42.27 3.65 -9.49
CA ILE A 842 41.40 2.64 -10.13
C ILE A 842 42.07 1.99 -11.35
N ALA A 843 42.90 2.75 -12.07
CA ALA A 843 43.63 2.27 -13.25
C ALA A 843 44.83 1.38 -12.90
N ALA A 844 45.43 1.56 -11.72
CA ALA A 844 46.60 0.79 -11.26
C ALA A 844 46.31 -0.70 -10.99
N VAL A 845 45.05 -1.14 -11.02
CA VAL A 845 44.70 -2.55 -10.77
C VAL A 845 44.92 -3.39 -12.02
N PRO A 846 45.80 -4.42 -11.96
CA PRO A 846 46.01 -5.35 -13.05
C PRO A 846 44.68 -5.98 -13.50
N THR A 847 44.49 -6.15 -14.80
CA THR A 847 43.37 -6.93 -15.32
C THR A 847 43.45 -8.33 -14.68
N LEU A 848 42.40 -8.75 -13.98
CA LEU A 848 42.36 -10.05 -13.30
C LEU A 848 42.51 -11.18 -14.33
N GLU A 849 43.73 -11.67 -14.55
CA GLU A 849 43.98 -12.91 -15.27
C GLU A 849 43.60 -14.10 -14.38
N ARG A 850 43.02 -15.15 -14.98
CA ARG A 850 42.59 -16.36 -14.27
C ARG A 850 43.72 -16.88 -13.38
N VAL A 851 43.49 -16.96 -12.07
CA VAL A 851 44.10 -18.03 -11.27
C VAL A 851 43.43 -19.32 -11.74
N SER A 852 44.20 -20.18 -12.39
CA SER A 852 43.75 -21.49 -12.85
C SER A 852 43.44 -22.39 -11.66
N ALA A 853 42.18 -22.87 -11.62
CA ALA A 853 41.61 -23.99 -10.86
C ALA A 853 41.86 -24.02 -9.33
#